data_AF-A0A5M4FK59-F1
#
_entry.id   AF-A0A5M4FK59-F1
#
_cell.length_a   1.000
_cell.length_b   1.000
_cell.length_c   1.000
_cell.angle_alpha   90.00
_cell.angle_beta   90.00
_cell.angle_gamma   90.00
#
_symmetry.space_group_name_H-M   'P 1'
#
loop_
_entity.id
_entity.type
_entity.pdbx_description
1 polymer ?
#
loop_
_entity_poly.entity_id
_entity_poly.type
_entity_poly.pdbx_seq_one_letter_code
_entity_poly.pdbx_strand_id
1 'polypeptide(L)'
;MRPVSRHRHFWPVAIAITTIAVTMGSFPAYASWAQQFHDRPATAPAATAVIDESKPHTHNDPATKNSISRAPQSADTADPTTLTEAVTHVSRVAEQRDEPDPTLVPTASPAARATVPQDRYAMAGGCYALQSAKTGKWVVRDGGGYGAKGTSITGALPFHFQATDLGTYLLFGPDKTFLSANILLRPAPLHHPSTMADWTVTKTGSTFTFTLPATKISLGQSSTGALVNGTAAAFNLRLTSGCDAWPEVDVNVTGNPFAGATPYQEVRGYLDAHTHGMAFEFLGGDVHCGRPWHPYGVAYALKDCIDHELTGGSGAVLENFLKGGTIEPHDTVGWPTFKDWPAPDSLTHEGTYYKWLERSWRGGQRVLVNLLVENNQLCMLYPLKRNSCDDMKSIRLQASDMRKLERYIDAQSGGPGKGWYRIVTDPFQAREVINQGKLAVVMGIETSALFGCSSKLDKPQCTAASIDQQLDEVHALGVRQMELVNKFDNALSGVAGDTGSAAPLINAANFLETGSFWDMRTCPDGNDPEVHDKDQLALPSVAPEQDALFGAIAGLAVPIKLPLYASGPHCNARGLTSLGDHTIEEMAKRKIIFDPDHMSVVSRKSSLDLAEKLNYPGVVSSHSWSTPDAYPRIYELGGVVTPYAGDSAGFVEKWRKHLTWADPRYYFGFGYGADINGLGAQGNPRGADAPNKVTYPFTGLGGVTIDQQVSGERTYDINVDGVAHYGLYPDWIEDLRKQGGQAIADDMARGSEAYLDMWERAVGVTNDACRDPRAIKAESVIKGIPLGTTVQNVLLRAGQPHTRLATAFTYCARNAAGSQVTRTVTFGSTGKVTKIS
;
A
#
# COMPACT_ATOMS: atom_id res chain seq x y z
N MET A 1 3.09 -50.64 -3.48
CA MET A 1 2.19 -50.64 -2.32
C MET A 1 3.01 -50.43 -1.05
N ARG A 2 2.89 -49.25 -0.44
CA ARG A 2 3.14 -48.91 0.98
C ARG A 2 2.25 -47.69 1.27
N PRO A 3 1.43 -47.66 2.34
CA PRO A 3 0.51 -46.57 2.58
C PRO A 3 1.22 -45.43 3.33
N VAL A 4 1.06 -44.20 2.85
CA VAL A 4 1.43 -42.98 3.57
C VAL A 4 0.20 -42.55 4.37
N SER A 5 0.33 -42.48 5.70
CA SER A 5 -0.75 -42.13 6.61
C SER A 5 -1.09 -40.63 6.53
N ARG A 6 -2.40 -40.35 6.44
CA ARG A 6 -2.98 -39.01 6.63
C ARG A 6 -3.11 -38.74 8.14
N HIS A 7 -2.15 -38.04 8.74
CA HIS A 7 -2.29 -37.45 10.08
C HIS A 7 -1.71 -36.02 10.09
N ARG A 8 -2.38 -35.07 9.44
CA ARG A 8 -1.98 -33.64 9.47
C ARG A 8 -3.08 -32.65 9.85
N HIS A 9 -4.29 -33.09 10.23
CA HIS A 9 -5.41 -32.18 10.54
C HIS A 9 -6.06 -32.38 11.92
N PHE A 10 -5.60 -33.33 12.75
CA PHE A 10 -6.29 -33.64 14.02
C PHE A 10 -5.83 -32.80 15.23
N TRP A 11 -4.63 -32.22 15.20
CA TRP A 11 -4.09 -31.45 16.32
C TRP A 11 -4.62 -30.01 16.47
N PRO A 12 -4.81 -29.21 15.40
CA PRO A 12 -5.35 -27.85 15.55
C PRO A 12 -6.84 -27.85 15.97
N VAL A 13 -7.61 -28.84 15.53
CA VAL A 13 -9.03 -28.99 15.89
C VAL A 13 -9.22 -29.34 17.37
N ALA A 14 -8.33 -30.16 17.94
CA ALA A 14 -8.38 -30.52 19.36
C ALA A 14 -8.06 -29.33 20.29
N ILE A 15 -7.13 -28.46 19.90
CA ILE A 15 -6.80 -27.25 20.66
C ILE A 15 -7.97 -26.26 20.62
N ALA A 16 -8.56 -26.01 19.44
CA ALA A 16 -9.73 -25.15 19.30
C ALA A 16 -10.94 -25.64 20.14
N ILE A 17 -11.23 -26.95 20.13
CA ILE A 17 -12.32 -27.53 20.94
C ILE A 17 -12.05 -27.40 22.44
N THR A 18 -10.79 -27.50 22.88
CA THR A 18 -10.43 -27.38 24.30
C THR A 18 -10.57 -25.93 24.78
N THR A 19 -10.25 -24.94 23.96
CA THR A 19 -10.44 -23.52 24.26
C THR A 19 -11.93 -23.13 24.30
N ILE A 20 -12.76 -23.73 23.43
CA ILE A 20 -14.22 -23.55 23.40
C ILE A 20 -14.89 -24.14 24.66
N ALA A 21 -14.45 -25.31 25.12
CA ALA A 21 -15.02 -25.95 26.32
C ALA A 21 -14.73 -25.15 27.61
N VAL A 22 -13.58 -24.46 27.68
CA VAL A 22 -13.21 -23.62 28.82
C VAL A 22 -13.95 -22.27 28.81
N THR A 23 -14.25 -21.73 27.63
CA THR A 23 -15.00 -20.45 27.48
C THR A 23 -16.51 -20.60 27.64
N MET A 24 -17.11 -21.74 27.25
CA MET A 24 -18.54 -21.97 27.44
C MET A 24 -18.94 -22.30 28.89
N GLY A 25 -18.00 -22.73 29.74
CA GLY A 25 -18.27 -23.04 31.15
C GLY A 25 -18.55 -21.82 32.04
N SER A 26 -18.27 -20.60 31.56
CA SER A 26 -18.36 -19.33 32.31
C SER A 26 -19.57 -18.46 31.91
N PHE A 27 -20.38 -18.89 30.94
CA PHE A 27 -21.43 -18.08 30.32
C PHE A 27 -22.67 -17.70 31.17
N PRO A 28 -23.14 -18.47 32.19
CA PRO A 28 -24.39 -18.12 32.88
C PRO A 28 -24.30 -16.88 33.79
N ALA A 29 -23.11 -16.50 34.24
CA ALA A 29 -22.93 -15.35 35.14
C ALA A 29 -22.85 -14.01 34.39
N TYR A 30 -22.35 -14.00 33.15
CA TYR A 30 -22.09 -12.78 32.37
C TYR A 30 -23.34 -12.21 31.68
N ALA A 31 -24.27 -13.08 31.27
CA ALA A 31 -25.52 -12.66 30.62
C ALA A 31 -26.43 -11.80 31.52
N SER A 32 -26.33 -11.96 32.85
CA SER A 32 -27.10 -11.15 33.82
C SER A 32 -26.49 -9.77 34.11
N TRP A 33 -25.22 -9.55 33.76
CA TRP A 33 -24.51 -8.28 33.94
C TRP A 33 -24.58 -7.39 32.69
N ALA A 34 -24.53 -7.99 31.49
CA ALA A 34 -24.61 -7.28 30.22
C ALA A 34 -25.97 -6.56 30.00
N GLN A 35 -27.06 -7.05 30.59
CA GLN A 35 -28.38 -6.41 30.48
C GLN A 35 -28.48 -5.05 31.21
N GLN A 36 -27.51 -4.69 32.06
CA GLN A 36 -27.54 -3.44 32.81
C GLN A 36 -26.87 -2.24 32.10
N PHE A 37 -26.20 -2.45 30.95
CA PHE A 37 -25.43 -1.43 30.24
C PHE A 37 -25.99 -1.02 28.86
N HIS A 38 -27.13 -1.56 28.44
CA HIS A 38 -27.67 -1.35 27.08
C HIS A 38 -28.52 -0.09 26.85
N ASP A 39 -28.67 0.81 27.82
CA ASP A 39 -29.43 2.07 27.64
C ASP A 39 -28.53 3.32 27.51
N ARG A 40 -27.65 3.34 26.51
CA ARG A 40 -27.08 4.61 26.02
C ARG A 40 -27.14 4.69 24.50
N PRO A 41 -27.91 5.65 23.92
CA PRO A 41 -27.83 5.92 22.50
C PRO A 41 -26.45 6.51 22.17
N ALA A 42 -25.84 6.05 21.08
CA ALA A 42 -24.61 6.61 20.53
C ALA A 42 -24.85 8.08 20.16
N THR A 43 -24.25 9.00 20.93
CA THR A 43 -24.19 10.42 20.57
C THR A 43 -23.01 10.63 19.63
N ALA A 44 -23.28 11.16 18.44
CA ALA A 44 -22.26 11.60 17.49
C ALA A 44 -21.28 12.60 18.16
N PRO A 45 -19.96 12.47 17.97
CA PRO A 45 -19.02 13.47 18.48
C PRO A 45 -19.18 14.78 17.69
N ALA A 46 -19.23 15.89 18.42
CA ALA A 46 -19.31 17.22 17.85
C ALA A 46 -18.05 17.52 17.02
N ALA A 47 -18.24 17.96 15.77
CA ALA A 47 -17.20 18.60 14.98
C ALA A 47 -16.66 19.83 15.73
N THR A 48 -15.34 20.03 15.70
CA THR A 48 -14.56 21.13 16.30
C THR A 48 -14.15 21.01 17.78
N ALA A 49 -13.67 19.85 18.23
CA ALA A 49 -12.74 19.83 19.35
C ALA A 49 -11.36 20.27 18.86
N VAL A 50 -10.73 21.23 19.55
CA VAL A 50 -9.30 21.56 19.36
C VAL A 50 -8.51 20.27 19.56
N ILE A 51 -7.57 19.96 18.65
CA ILE A 51 -6.68 18.79 18.78
C ILE A 51 -5.92 18.97 20.10
N ASP A 52 -6.23 18.11 21.08
CA ASP A 52 -5.53 18.08 22.36
C ASP A 52 -4.28 17.21 22.17
N GLU A 53 -3.24 17.85 21.65
CA GLU A 53 -1.97 17.21 21.29
C GLU A 53 -1.25 16.58 22.49
N SER A 54 -1.62 16.95 23.72
CA SER A 54 -1.02 16.50 24.99
C SER A 54 -1.32 15.04 25.40
N LYS A 55 -2.20 14.35 24.67
CA LYS A 55 -2.62 12.98 24.99
C LYS A 55 -1.82 11.92 24.23
N PRO A 56 -1.54 10.74 24.84
CA PRO A 56 -0.93 9.62 24.13
C PRO A 56 -1.79 9.18 22.94
N HIS A 57 -1.13 8.95 21.80
CA HIS A 57 -1.79 8.46 20.59
C HIS A 57 -2.58 7.16 20.83
N THR A 58 -3.84 7.17 20.41
CA THR A 58 -4.71 6.00 20.34
C THR A 58 -5.33 5.92 18.93
N HIS A 59 -5.18 4.77 18.26
CA HIS A 59 -5.53 4.61 16.84
C HIS A 59 -7.00 4.95 16.52
N ASN A 60 -7.89 4.77 17.49
CA ASN A 60 -9.33 4.98 17.32
C ASN A 60 -9.85 6.31 17.89
N ASP A 61 -8.98 7.14 18.49
CA ASP A 61 -9.38 8.45 19.00
C ASP A 61 -9.13 9.56 17.96
N PRO A 62 -10.18 10.25 17.49
CA PRO A 62 -10.05 11.40 16.61
C PRO A 62 -9.12 12.50 17.16
N ALA A 63 -8.95 12.63 18.47
CA ALA A 63 -8.12 13.66 19.08
C ALA A 63 -6.61 13.44 18.86
N THR A 64 -6.15 12.20 18.63
CA THR A 64 -4.72 11.88 18.54
C THR A 64 -4.30 11.18 17.24
N LYS A 65 -5.27 10.62 16.50
CA LYS A 65 -5.07 10.10 15.14
C LYS A 65 -4.63 11.16 14.13
N ASN A 66 -4.97 12.42 14.43
CA ASN A 66 -4.78 13.58 13.57
C ASN A 66 -3.57 14.45 13.94
N SER A 67 -2.79 14.04 14.93
CA SER A 67 -1.58 14.76 15.33
C SER A 67 -0.61 14.90 14.15
N ILE A 68 0.06 16.06 14.08
CA ILE A 68 1.08 16.36 13.05
C ILE A 68 2.16 15.28 13.08
N SER A 69 2.57 14.95 14.30
CA SER A 69 3.43 13.82 14.61
C SER A 69 2.62 12.74 15.34
N ARG A 70 2.88 11.48 15.00
CA ARG A 70 2.48 10.34 15.80
C ARG A 70 3.41 10.11 16.98
N ALA A 71 4.48 10.87 17.18
CA ALA A 71 5.11 11.04 18.50
C ALA A 71 4.24 11.96 19.37
N PRO A 72 4.35 11.95 20.71
CA PRO A 72 3.51 12.79 21.56
C PRO A 72 3.86 14.29 21.35
N GLN A 73 2.87 15.17 21.49
CA GLN A 73 3.01 16.62 21.23
C GLN A 73 2.37 17.45 22.36
N SER A 74 2.56 18.76 22.37
CA SER A 74 1.83 19.73 23.21
C SER A 74 1.70 21.04 22.40
N ALA A 75 1.19 22.14 22.96
CA ALA A 75 0.91 23.34 22.16
C ALA A 75 2.14 24.25 21.90
N ASP A 76 3.34 23.90 22.37
CA ASP A 76 4.45 24.82 22.59
C ASP A 76 5.80 24.35 21.98
N THR A 77 5.82 23.50 20.94
CA THR A 77 7.06 23.12 20.26
C THR A 77 7.83 24.35 19.79
N ALA A 78 9.12 24.41 20.10
CA ALA A 78 10.08 25.32 19.50
C ALA A 78 10.31 24.90 18.04
N ASP A 79 9.38 25.30 17.17
CA ASP A 79 9.55 25.26 15.73
C ASP A 79 10.85 26.02 15.38
N PRO A 80 11.86 25.36 14.78
CA PRO A 80 13.11 26.04 14.42
C PRO A 80 12.87 27.10 13.34
N THR A 81 11.70 27.08 12.69
CA THR A 81 11.29 28.03 11.69
C THR A 81 10.78 29.30 12.34
N THR A 82 11.45 30.42 12.07
CA THR A 82 10.95 31.72 12.49
C THR A 82 9.66 32.09 11.75
N LEU A 83 8.84 32.98 12.33
CA LEU A 83 7.62 33.46 11.66
C LEU A 83 7.90 34.04 10.27
N THR A 84 9.03 34.74 10.09
CA THR A 84 9.45 35.32 8.81
C THR A 84 9.75 34.25 7.77
N GLU A 85 10.45 33.17 8.17
CA GLU A 85 10.70 32.01 7.31
C GLU A 85 9.40 31.31 6.96
N ALA A 86 8.54 31.04 7.94
CA ALA A 86 7.23 30.42 7.73
C ALA A 86 6.37 31.19 6.72
N VAL A 87 6.28 32.52 6.85
CA VAL A 87 5.56 33.37 5.88
C VAL A 87 6.21 33.30 4.50
N THR A 88 7.54 33.28 4.44
CA THR A 88 8.27 33.14 3.17
C THR A 88 7.99 31.77 2.52
N HIS A 89 8.05 30.69 3.28
CA HIS A 89 7.79 29.33 2.83
C HIS A 89 6.38 29.22 2.23
N VAL A 90 5.36 29.65 2.98
CA VAL A 90 3.96 29.66 2.53
C VAL A 90 3.79 30.48 1.25
N SER A 91 4.41 31.67 1.18
CA SER A 91 4.35 32.54 -0.02
C SER A 91 5.02 31.88 -1.22
N ARG A 92 6.16 31.21 -1.04
CA ARG A 92 6.88 30.52 -2.12
C ARG A 92 6.13 29.30 -2.62
N VAL A 93 5.47 28.54 -1.74
CA VAL A 93 4.58 27.46 -2.19
C VAL A 93 3.41 28.02 -2.99
N ALA A 94 2.85 29.16 -2.59
CA ALA A 94 1.80 29.82 -3.39
C ALA A 94 2.30 30.23 -4.78
N GLU A 95 3.49 30.81 -4.90
CA GLU A 95 4.12 31.12 -6.20
C GLU A 95 4.32 29.86 -7.06
N GLN A 96 4.69 28.73 -6.45
CA GLN A 96 4.83 27.46 -7.17
C GLN A 96 3.49 26.92 -7.70
N ARG A 97 2.37 27.20 -7.04
CA ARG A 97 1.02 26.86 -7.56
C ARG A 97 0.66 27.64 -8.81
N ASP A 98 1.20 28.86 -8.95
CA ASP A 98 0.96 29.73 -10.10
C ASP A 98 1.89 29.40 -11.29
N GLU A 99 2.85 28.48 -11.11
CA GLU A 99 3.69 28.00 -12.20
C GLU A 99 2.86 27.19 -13.24
N PRO A 100 3.26 27.19 -14.52
CA PRO A 100 2.49 26.50 -15.54
C PRO A 100 2.43 24.99 -15.34
N ASP A 101 1.22 24.44 -15.30
CA ASP A 101 1.02 22.99 -15.22
C ASP A 101 1.41 22.25 -16.51
N PRO A 102 1.89 20.99 -16.40
CA PRO A 102 2.10 20.13 -17.56
C PRO A 102 0.75 19.80 -18.22
N THR A 103 0.78 19.67 -19.55
CA THR A 103 -0.40 19.20 -20.28
C THR A 103 -0.66 17.73 -19.97
N LEU A 104 -1.84 17.45 -19.41
CA LEU A 104 -2.36 16.09 -19.24
C LEU A 104 -3.21 15.72 -20.46
N VAL A 105 -3.06 14.48 -20.92
CA VAL A 105 -3.83 13.95 -22.05
C VAL A 105 -4.62 12.72 -21.59
N PRO A 106 -5.85 12.50 -22.07
CA PRO A 106 -6.56 11.26 -21.78
C PRO A 106 -5.76 10.06 -22.28
N THR A 107 -5.68 8.99 -21.48
CA THR A 107 -5.19 7.70 -21.96
C THR A 107 -6.07 7.21 -23.10
N ALA A 108 -5.49 6.47 -24.04
CA ALA A 108 -6.27 5.83 -25.10
C ALA A 108 -7.34 4.92 -24.50
N SER A 109 -8.58 5.04 -24.98
CA SER A 109 -9.63 4.09 -24.60
C SER A 109 -9.23 2.67 -25.00
N PRO A 110 -9.58 1.66 -24.18
CA PRO A 110 -9.37 0.26 -24.56
C PRO A 110 -9.95 -0.01 -25.95
N ALA A 111 -9.16 -0.68 -26.80
CA ALA A 111 -9.63 -1.06 -28.13
C ALA A 111 -10.87 -1.96 -28.03
N ALA A 112 -11.83 -1.77 -28.94
CA ALA A 112 -12.99 -2.63 -29.02
C ALA A 112 -12.55 -4.10 -29.18
N ARG A 113 -13.23 -4.99 -28.45
CA ARG A 113 -12.90 -6.42 -28.45
C ARG A 113 -13.08 -7.00 -29.85
N ALA A 114 -12.05 -7.66 -30.37
CA ALA A 114 -12.10 -8.27 -31.69
C ALA A 114 -13.03 -9.48 -31.71
N THR A 115 -13.67 -9.71 -32.86
CA THR A 115 -14.54 -10.89 -33.10
C THR A 115 -13.81 -12.21 -32.86
N VAL A 116 -12.49 -12.23 -33.09
CA VAL A 116 -11.59 -13.35 -32.76
C VAL A 116 -10.47 -12.82 -31.88
N PRO A 117 -10.15 -13.46 -30.74
CA PRO A 117 -9.02 -13.04 -29.92
C PRO A 117 -7.71 -13.04 -30.73
N GLN A 118 -6.95 -11.95 -30.64
CA GLN A 118 -5.72 -11.76 -31.40
C GLN A 118 -4.62 -12.71 -30.94
N ASP A 119 -4.57 -12.99 -29.64
CA ASP A 119 -3.63 -13.90 -28.99
C ASP A 119 -4.32 -14.64 -27.83
N ARG A 120 -3.54 -15.37 -27.02
CA ARG A 120 -4.04 -16.13 -25.86
C ARG A 120 -4.46 -15.25 -24.67
N TYR A 121 -4.17 -13.96 -24.68
CA TYR A 121 -4.44 -12.99 -23.61
C TYR A 121 -5.69 -12.14 -23.89
N ALA A 122 -5.98 -11.89 -25.17
CA ALA A 122 -7.08 -11.04 -25.63
C ALA A 122 -8.49 -11.52 -25.24
N MET A 123 -8.62 -12.70 -24.63
CA MET A 123 -9.89 -13.24 -24.16
C MET A 123 -10.31 -12.68 -22.81
N ALA A 124 -9.38 -12.13 -22.01
CA ALA A 124 -9.63 -11.68 -20.65
C ALA A 124 -10.84 -10.75 -20.54
N GLY A 125 -11.78 -11.11 -19.66
CA GLY A 125 -13.02 -10.38 -19.41
C GLY A 125 -14.01 -10.38 -20.59
N GLY A 126 -13.81 -11.25 -21.59
CA GLY A 126 -14.62 -11.27 -22.81
C GLY A 126 -15.63 -12.41 -22.85
N CYS A 127 -16.72 -12.18 -23.59
CA CYS A 127 -17.77 -13.18 -23.82
C CYS A 127 -17.57 -13.88 -25.16
N TYR A 128 -17.17 -15.15 -25.16
CA TYR A 128 -16.90 -15.90 -26.38
C TYR A 128 -17.61 -17.25 -26.42
N ALA A 129 -18.01 -17.66 -27.63
CA ALA A 129 -18.48 -19.00 -27.94
C ALA A 129 -17.37 -19.84 -28.58
N LEU A 130 -17.35 -21.14 -28.30
CA LEU A 130 -16.38 -22.09 -28.86
C LEU A 130 -17.01 -22.85 -30.03
N GLN A 131 -16.31 -22.90 -31.16
CA GLN A 131 -16.65 -23.72 -32.32
C GLN A 131 -15.55 -24.75 -32.56
N SER A 132 -15.89 -26.03 -32.70
CA SER A 132 -14.91 -27.06 -33.08
C SER A 132 -14.30 -26.72 -34.44
N ALA A 133 -12.97 -26.60 -34.52
CA ALA A 133 -12.28 -26.41 -35.79
C ALA A 133 -12.36 -27.65 -36.69
N LYS A 134 -12.62 -28.83 -36.11
CA LYS A 134 -12.75 -30.10 -36.82
C LYS A 134 -14.13 -30.25 -37.49
N THR A 135 -15.21 -29.92 -36.77
CA THR A 135 -16.58 -30.19 -37.25
C THR A 135 -17.35 -28.94 -37.66
N GLY A 136 -16.85 -27.75 -37.35
CA GLY A 136 -17.56 -26.48 -37.56
C GLY A 136 -18.80 -26.30 -36.66
N LYS A 137 -19.04 -27.21 -35.72
CA LYS A 137 -20.19 -27.16 -34.79
C LYS A 137 -19.84 -26.41 -33.52
N TRP A 138 -20.86 -25.79 -32.94
CA TRP A 138 -20.75 -24.96 -31.74
C TRP A 138 -20.90 -25.78 -30.46
N VAL A 139 -20.15 -25.40 -29.42
CA VAL A 139 -20.27 -26.01 -28.09
C VAL A 139 -21.61 -25.62 -27.47
N VAL A 140 -22.36 -26.62 -27.03
CA VAL A 140 -23.66 -26.51 -26.35
C VAL A 140 -23.71 -27.46 -25.14
N ARG A 141 -24.72 -27.30 -24.29
CA ARG A 141 -25.05 -28.33 -23.28
C ARG A 141 -25.43 -29.62 -23.99
N ASP A 142 -24.96 -30.75 -23.49
CA ASP A 142 -25.24 -32.07 -24.05
C ASP A 142 -25.39 -33.08 -22.92
N GLY A 143 -26.62 -33.32 -22.45
CA GLY A 143 -26.88 -34.05 -21.21
C GLY A 143 -26.17 -33.39 -20.01
N GLY A 144 -25.56 -34.18 -19.13
CA GLY A 144 -24.79 -33.65 -17.99
C GLY A 144 -23.40 -33.06 -18.33
N GLY A 145 -23.10 -32.76 -19.59
CA GLY A 145 -21.80 -32.24 -20.01
C GLY A 145 -21.91 -31.28 -21.20
N TYR A 146 -20.88 -31.29 -22.05
CA TYR A 146 -20.79 -30.42 -23.22
C TYR A 146 -20.58 -31.22 -24.51
N GLY A 147 -21.05 -30.67 -25.63
CA GLY A 147 -20.80 -31.22 -26.96
C GLY A 147 -20.73 -30.14 -28.04
N ALA A 148 -19.83 -30.30 -28.99
CA ALA A 148 -19.77 -29.49 -30.20
C ALA A 148 -20.82 -30.01 -31.21
N LYS A 149 -22.10 -29.72 -30.94
CA LYS A 149 -23.26 -30.18 -31.71
C LYS A 149 -24.14 -29.04 -32.25
N GLY A 150 -23.97 -27.81 -31.74
CA GLY A 150 -24.74 -26.64 -32.15
C GLY A 150 -24.51 -26.26 -33.61
N THR A 151 -25.57 -25.74 -34.26
CA THR A 151 -25.58 -25.40 -35.70
C THR A 151 -25.40 -23.92 -35.97
N SER A 152 -25.61 -23.05 -34.98
CA SER A 152 -25.45 -21.59 -35.09
C SER A 152 -24.74 -21.02 -33.85
N ILE A 153 -24.15 -19.83 -34.00
CA ILE A 153 -23.55 -19.10 -32.87
C ILE A 153 -24.61 -18.62 -31.86
N THR A 154 -25.82 -18.32 -32.32
CA THR A 154 -26.94 -17.89 -31.46
C THR A 154 -27.43 -18.99 -30.52
N GLY A 155 -27.26 -20.26 -30.91
CA GLY A 155 -27.55 -21.41 -30.05
C GLY A 155 -26.33 -21.95 -29.31
N ALA A 156 -25.15 -21.32 -29.46
CA ALA A 156 -23.93 -21.73 -28.78
C ALA A 156 -23.97 -21.29 -27.32
N LEU A 157 -23.29 -22.04 -26.44
CA LEU A 157 -23.07 -21.59 -25.07
C LEU A 157 -22.08 -20.42 -25.06
N PRO A 158 -22.48 -19.26 -24.51
CA PRO A 158 -21.57 -18.16 -24.26
C PRO A 158 -20.75 -18.45 -22.99
N PHE A 159 -19.45 -18.16 -23.02
CA PHE A 159 -18.59 -18.22 -21.84
C PHE A 159 -17.92 -16.86 -21.60
N HIS A 160 -18.00 -16.36 -20.38
CA HIS A 160 -17.14 -15.31 -19.89
C HIS A 160 -15.76 -15.91 -19.58
N PHE A 161 -14.73 -15.33 -20.18
CA PHE A 161 -13.35 -15.74 -19.99
C PHE A 161 -12.72 -14.93 -18.87
N GLN A 162 -12.91 -15.41 -17.65
CA GLN A 162 -12.30 -14.79 -16.48
C GLN A 162 -10.83 -15.21 -16.39
N ALA A 163 -9.91 -14.25 -16.51
CA ALA A 163 -8.49 -14.52 -16.36
C ALA A 163 -8.18 -14.82 -14.90
N THR A 164 -7.58 -15.99 -14.66
CA THR A 164 -7.03 -16.37 -13.35
C THR A 164 -5.56 -15.97 -13.24
N ASP A 165 -4.91 -15.90 -14.41
CA ASP A 165 -3.47 -15.77 -14.62
C ASP A 165 -3.21 -15.47 -16.13
N LEU A 166 -2.00 -15.06 -16.53
CA LEU A 166 -1.64 -14.77 -17.93
C LEU A 166 -1.81 -15.98 -18.87
N GLY A 167 -2.93 -15.99 -19.59
CA GLY A 167 -3.25 -17.05 -20.56
C GLY A 167 -3.95 -18.25 -19.93
N THR A 168 -4.44 -18.12 -18.69
CA THR A 168 -5.22 -19.14 -17.99
C THR A 168 -6.57 -18.57 -17.59
N TYR A 169 -7.63 -19.36 -17.76
CA TYR A 169 -9.00 -18.85 -17.66
C TYR A 169 -9.98 -19.85 -17.06
N LEU A 170 -10.87 -19.30 -16.25
CA LEU A 170 -12.17 -19.91 -15.96
C LEU A 170 -13.13 -19.58 -17.11
N LEU A 171 -13.79 -20.60 -17.66
CA LEU A 171 -14.84 -20.44 -18.67
C LEU A 171 -16.19 -20.47 -17.95
N PHE A 172 -16.70 -19.29 -17.61
CA PHE A 172 -17.91 -19.09 -16.81
C PHE A 172 -19.16 -18.98 -17.70
N GLY A 173 -20.08 -19.92 -17.55
CA GLY A 173 -21.30 -20.03 -18.35
C GLY A 173 -22.52 -19.34 -17.73
N PRO A 174 -23.66 -19.30 -18.46
CA PRO A 174 -24.87 -18.53 -18.13
C PRO A 174 -25.75 -19.11 -17.00
N ASP A 175 -25.32 -20.21 -16.37
CA ASP A 175 -25.94 -20.83 -15.20
C ASP A 175 -25.03 -20.72 -13.97
N LYS A 176 -24.14 -19.72 -13.99
CA LYS A 176 -23.06 -19.53 -13.01
C LYS A 176 -22.20 -20.78 -12.79
N THR A 177 -21.98 -21.58 -13.83
CA THR A 177 -21.10 -22.76 -13.77
C THR A 177 -19.83 -22.59 -14.60
N PHE A 178 -18.82 -23.35 -14.24
CA PHE A 178 -17.53 -23.38 -14.92
C PHE A 178 -17.44 -24.62 -15.81
N LEU A 179 -16.93 -24.46 -17.03
CA LEU A 179 -16.51 -25.60 -17.84
C LEU A 179 -15.32 -26.26 -17.14
N SER A 180 -15.54 -27.43 -16.53
CA SER A 180 -14.54 -28.16 -15.76
C SER A 180 -14.24 -29.51 -16.40
N ALA A 181 -12.98 -29.92 -16.34
CA ALA A 181 -12.63 -31.33 -16.50
C ALA A 181 -13.19 -32.14 -15.33
N ASN A 182 -13.45 -33.43 -15.55
CA ASN A 182 -13.90 -34.37 -14.53
C ASN A 182 -13.13 -35.69 -14.69
N ILE A 183 -12.39 -36.16 -13.68
CA ILE A 183 -11.51 -37.34 -13.83
C ILE A 183 -12.29 -38.63 -14.14
N LEU A 184 -13.51 -38.76 -13.61
CA LEU A 184 -14.32 -39.97 -13.72
C LEU A 184 -15.32 -39.92 -14.89
N LEU A 185 -15.62 -38.71 -15.38
CA LEU A 185 -16.63 -38.46 -16.40
C LEU A 185 -16.06 -37.59 -17.53
N ARG A 186 -16.92 -37.19 -18.47
CA ARG A 186 -16.59 -36.15 -19.44
C ARG A 186 -16.61 -34.75 -18.81
N PRO A 187 -16.00 -33.73 -19.45
CA PRO A 187 -16.14 -32.34 -19.02
C PRO A 187 -17.60 -31.96 -18.73
N ALA A 188 -17.79 -31.28 -17.60
CA ALA A 188 -19.09 -31.02 -17.00
C ALA A 188 -19.12 -29.65 -16.31
N PRO A 189 -20.31 -29.05 -16.14
CA PRO A 189 -20.45 -27.84 -15.33
C PRO A 189 -20.05 -28.09 -13.87
N LEU A 190 -19.36 -27.12 -13.28
CA LEU A 190 -19.06 -27.07 -11.84
C LEU A 190 -19.57 -25.74 -11.26
N HIS A 191 -20.16 -25.74 -10.07
CA HIS A 191 -20.70 -24.50 -9.46
C HIS A 191 -19.66 -23.63 -8.75
N HIS A 192 -18.45 -24.14 -8.57
CA HIS A 192 -17.35 -23.42 -7.92
C HIS A 192 -16.12 -23.46 -8.80
N PRO A 193 -15.32 -22.38 -8.86
CA PRO A 193 -14.03 -22.41 -9.53
C PRO A 193 -13.10 -23.43 -8.88
N SER A 194 -12.24 -24.04 -9.69
CA SER A 194 -11.26 -25.01 -9.22
C SER A 194 -10.12 -25.14 -10.21
N THR A 195 -9.03 -25.78 -9.79
CA THR A 195 -7.90 -26.13 -10.66
C THR A 195 -8.29 -27.05 -11.82
N MET A 196 -9.45 -27.72 -11.75
CA MET A 196 -9.99 -28.55 -12.83
C MET A 196 -10.80 -27.75 -13.85
N ALA A 197 -11.11 -26.49 -13.56
CA ALA A 197 -11.82 -25.57 -14.45
C ALA A 197 -10.92 -24.43 -14.96
N ASP A 198 -9.66 -24.38 -14.51
CA ASP A 198 -8.73 -23.29 -14.77
C ASP A 198 -7.81 -23.62 -15.96
N TRP A 199 -8.30 -23.33 -17.17
CA TRP A 199 -7.71 -23.81 -18.41
C TRP A 199 -6.57 -22.92 -18.89
N THR A 200 -5.39 -23.48 -19.07
CA THR A 200 -4.30 -22.84 -19.81
C THR A 200 -4.62 -22.89 -21.30
N VAL A 201 -4.52 -21.72 -21.95
CA VAL A 201 -4.86 -21.56 -23.36
C VAL A 201 -3.62 -21.37 -24.21
N THR A 202 -3.55 -22.14 -25.30
CA THR A 202 -2.53 -21.96 -26.35
C THR A 202 -3.21 -21.62 -27.65
N LYS A 203 -2.62 -20.70 -28.41
CA LYS A 203 -3.07 -20.35 -29.77
C LYS A 203 -2.13 -20.97 -30.80
N THR A 204 -2.69 -21.62 -31.82
CA THR A 204 -1.97 -22.13 -32.99
C THR A 204 -2.72 -21.72 -34.25
N GLY A 205 -2.07 -20.88 -35.07
CA GLY A 205 -2.74 -20.21 -36.19
C GLY A 205 -3.91 -19.34 -35.69
N SER A 206 -5.13 -19.67 -36.14
CA SER A 206 -6.39 -19.02 -35.74
C SER A 206 -7.17 -19.79 -34.66
N THR A 207 -6.66 -20.93 -34.20
CA THR A 207 -7.35 -21.84 -33.29
C THR A 207 -6.72 -21.87 -31.91
N PHE A 208 -7.50 -22.31 -30.92
CA PHE A 208 -7.14 -22.34 -29.52
C PHE A 208 -7.31 -23.74 -28.96
N THR A 209 -6.42 -24.14 -28.06
CA THR A 209 -6.51 -25.37 -27.29
C THR A 209 -6.52 -25.05 -25.79
N PHE A 210 -7.18 -25.91 -25.02
CA PHE A 210 -7.37 -25.76 -23.58
C PHE A 210 -6.78 -26.96 -22.85
N THR A 211 -5.87 -26.71 -21.92
CA THR A 211 -5.17 -27.75 -21.16
C THR A 211 -5.11 -27.44 -19.67
N LEU A 212 -4.95 -28.49 -18.87
CA LEU A 212 -4.67 -28.44 -17.45
C LEU A 212 -3.30 -29.12 -17.24
N PRO A 213 -2.19 -28.37 -17.30
CA PRO A 213 -0.85 -28.95 -17.32
C PRO A 213 -0.54 -29.80 -16.08
N ALA A 214 -0.98 -29.35 -14.89
CA ALA A 214 -0.73 -30.04 -13.63
C ALA A 214 -1.34 -31.46 -13.57
N THR A 215 -2.50 -31.67 -14.21
CA THR A 215 -3.19 -32.96 -14.27
C THR A 215 -3.01 -33.69 -15.60
N LYS A 216 -2.27 -33.09 -16.55
CA LYS A 216 -2.05 -33.59 -17.92
C LYS A 216 -3.37 -33.85 -18.68
N ILE A 217 -4.40 -33.06 -18.39
CA ILE A 217 -5.71 -33.14 -19.05
C ILE A 217 -5.75 -32.10 -20.18
N SER A 218 -6.39 -32.44 -21.31
CA SER A 218 -6.75 -31.47 -22.33
C SER A 218 -8.22 -31.59 -22.70
N LEU A 219 -8.83 -30.47 -23.08
CA LEU A 219 -10.20 -30.44 -23.59
C LEU A 219 -10.19 -31.01 -25.02
N GLY A 220 -10.67 -32.24 -25.15
CA GLY A 220 -10.77 -32.96 -26.40
C GLY A 220 -12.19 -33.04 -26.93
N GLN A 221 -12.33 -33.67 -28.09
CA GLN A 221 -13.61 -33.94 -28.74
C GLN A 221 -13.63 -35.37 -29.29
N SER A 222 -14.67 -36.12 -28.94
CA SER A 222 -14.92 -37.46 -29.46
C SER A 222 -15.44 -37.42 -30.91
N SER A 223 -15.50 -38.59 -31.57
CA SER A 223 -16.09 -38.73 -32.92
C SER A 223 -17.57 -38.36 -32.99
N THR A 224 -18.32 -38.50 -31.90
CA THR A 224 -19.75 -38.13 -31.80
C THR A 224 -19.96 -36.65 -31.48
N GLY A 225 -18.87 -35.89 -31.35
CA GLY A 225 -18.89 -34.46 -31.04
C GLY A 225 -19.03 -34.12 -29.55
N ALA A 226 -19.17 -35.11 -28.66
CA ALA A 226 -19.11 -34.86 -27.22
C ALA A 226 -17.70 -34.38 -26.81
N LEU A 227 -17.62 -33.38 -25.92
CA LEU A 227 -16.35 -32.97 -25.32
C LEU A 227 -15.89 -34.04 -24.34
N VAL A 228 -14.58 -34.28 -24.28
CA VAL A 228 -13.96 -35.34 -23.48
C VAL A 228 -12.64 -34.87 -22.88
N ASN A 229 -12.15 -35.54 -21.84
CA ASN A 229 -10.77 -35.39 -21.42
C ASN A 229 -9.92 -36.30 -22.30
N GLY A 230 -9.05 -35.74 -23.14
CA GLY A 230 -8.28 -36.54 -24.08
C GLY A 230 -7.32 -35.71 -24.91
N THR A 231 -7.05 -36.13 -26.15
CA THR A 231 -6.26 -35.34 -27.09
C THR A 231 -6.86 -33.95 -27.28
N ALA A 232 -6.05 -32.92 -27.14
CA ALA A 232 -6.48 -31.53 -27.26
C ALA A 232 -7.19 -31.28 -28.59
N ALA A 233 -8.42 -30.79 -28.53
CA ALA A 233 -9.17 -30.34 -29.69
C ALA A 233 -8.90 -28.86 -29.96
N ALA A 234 -8.84 -28.49 -31.24
CA ALA A 234 -8.70 -27.11 -31.67
C ALA A 234 -10.08 -26.45 -31.78
N PHE A 235 -10.22 -25.26 -31.19
CA PHE A 235 -11.45 -24.47 -31.20
C PHE A 235 -11.22 -23.10 -31.85
N ASN A 236 -12.19 -22.66 -32.66
CA ASN A 236 -12.32 -21.27 -33.07
C ASN A 236 -13.16 -20.54 -32.01
N LEU A 237 -12.65 -19.42 -31.50
CA LEU A 237 -13.41 -18.55 -30.59
C LEU A 237 -14.08 -17.45 -31.41
N ARG A 238 -15.34 -17.13 -31.08
CA ARG A 238 -16.05 -15.98 -31.64
C ARG A 238 -16.71 -15.17 -30.54
N LEU A 239 -16.52 -13.86 -30.60
CA LEU A 239 -17.19 -12.91 -29.71
C LEU A 239 -18.70 -13.11 -29.82
N THR A 240 -19.37 -13.17 -28.67
CA THR A 240 -20.82 -13.32 -28.56
C THR A 240 -21.34 -12.43 -27.42
N SER A 241 -22.64 -12.50 -27.16
CA SER A 241 -23.30 -11.82 -26.03
C SER A 241 -24.05 -12.85 -25.17
N GLY A 242 -24.61 -12.39 -24.04
CA GLY A 242 -25.41 -13.23 -23.14
C GLY A 242 -24.59 -14.03 -22.12
N CYS A 243 -23.34 -13.63 -21.85
CA CYS A 243 -22.61 -14.15 -20.71
C CYS A 243 -23.15 -13.56 -19.41
N ASP A 244 -23.16 -14.36 -18.35
CA ASP A 244 -23.38 -13.87 -16.99
C ASP A 244 -22.28 -12.92 -16.55
N ALA A 245 -22.63 -11.95 -15.72
CA ALA A 245 -21.67 -11.07 -15.08
C ALA A 245 -20.78 -11.86 -14.11
N TRP A 246 -19.47 -11.62 -14.19
CA TRP A 246 -18.52 -12.11 -13.21
C TRP A 246 -18.66 -11.32 -11.90
N PRO A 247 -18.78 -11.98 -10.72
CA PRO A 247 -18.82 -11.27 -9.45
C PRO A 247 -17.52 -10.51 -9.21
N GLU A 248 -17.60 -9.19 -9.09
CA GLU A 248 -16.45 -8.33 -8.90
C GLU A 248 -16.84 -7.00 -8.24
N VAL A 249 -15.88 -6.35 -7.57
CA VAL A 249 -16.05 -4.99 -7.04
C VAL A 249 -16.14 -3.96 -8.17
N ASP A 250 -17.10 -3.06 -8.08
CA ASP A 250 -17.20 -1.93 -9.00
C ASP A 250 -16.17 -0.85 -8.69
N VAL A 251 -15.63 -0.27 -9.75
CA VAL A 251 -14.64 0.81 -9.67
C VAL A 251 -15.32 2.16 -9.47
N ASN A 252 -16.56 2.33 -9.96
CA ASN A 252 -17.35 3.56 -9.84
C ASN A 252 -16.60 4.82 -10.29
N VAL A 253 -15.79 4.70 -11.35
CA VAL A 253 -15.13 5.82 -12.02
C VAL A 253 -15.41 5.75 -13.51
N THR A 254 -15.98 6.82 -14.04
CA THR A 254 -16.30 6.97 -15.46
C THR A 254 -15.34 7.96 -16.13
N GLY A 255 -14.88 7.62 -17.34
CA GLY A 255 -13.90 8.38 -18.09
C GLY A 255 -12.56 7.65 -18.21
N ASN A 256 -11.73 8.13 -19.13
CA ASN A 256 -10.36 7.63 -19.27
C ASN A 256 -9.47 8.29 -18.21
N PRO A 257 -8.57 7.55 -17.56
CA PRO A 257 -7.47 8.15 -16.81
C PRO A 257 -6.65 9.09 -17.67
N PHE A 258 -5.80 9.90 -17.04
CA PHE A 258 -4.88 10.78 -17.74
C PHE A 258 -3.46 10.23 -17.77
N ALA A 259 -2.73 10.63 -18.81
CA ALA A 259 -1.33 10.39 -19.10
C ALA A 259 -0.62 11.74 -19.34
N GLY A 260 0.68 11.69 -19.56
CA GLY A 260 1.46 12.86 -19.95
C GLY A 260 1.52 13.07 -21.46
N ALA A 261 1.74 14.31 -21.89
CA ALA A 261 1.93 14.62 -23.31
C ALA A 261 3.22 14.00 -23.89
N THR A 262 4.22 13.76 -23.04
CA THR A 262 5.44 13.02 -23.36
C THR A 262 5.79 12.07 -22.22
N PRO A 263 6.60 11.01 -22.44
CA PRO A 263 7.01 10.08 -21.37
C PRO A 263 7.84 10.71 -20.26
N TYR A 264 8.39 11.90 -20.48
CA TYR A 264 9.45 12.47 -19.67
C TYR A 264 9.12 13.85 -19.09
N GLN A 265 7.91 14.37 -19.35
CA GLN A 265 7.44 15.63 -18.76
C GLN A 265 7.21 15.50 -17.24
N GLU A 266 6.97 16.63 -16.59
CA GLU A 266 6.49 16.73 -15.21
C GLU A 266 5.21 15.93 -15.01
N VAL A 267 5.06 15.29 -13.84
CA VAL A 267 3.88 14.51 -13.52
C VAL A 267 2.90 15.30 -12.64
N ARG A 268 1.62 14.92 -12.72
CA ARG A 268 0.58 15.32 -11.75
C ARG A 268 -0.08 14.05 -11.23
N GLY A 269 -0.32 13.98 -9.93
CA GLY A 269 -0.98 12.86 -9.27
C GLY A 269 -0.66 12.74 -7.80
N TYR A 270 -1.53 12.02 -7.09
CA TYR A 270 -1.39 11.80 -5.65
C TYR A 270 -0.28 10.80 -5.33
N LEU A 271 0.41 11.05 -4.22
CA LEU A 271 1.46 10.23 -3.64
C LEU A 271 0.93 9.58 -2.36
N ASP A 272 1.01 8.25 -2.32
CA ASP A 272 1.04 7.50 -1.07
C ASP A 272 2.44 6.92 -0.88
N ALA A 273 3.14 7.35 0.17
CA ALA A 273 4.51 6.89 0.44
C ALA A 273 4.60 5.78 1.49
N HIS A 274 3.46 5.25 1.95
CA HIS A 274 3.44 4.24 3.01
C HIS A 274 2.18 3.36 2.98
N THR A 275 2.30 2.10 2.54
CA THR A 275 1.19 1.12 2.47
C THR A 275 1.70 -0.32 2.61
N HIS A 276 0.85 -1.22 3.14
CA HIS A 276 1.16 -2.66 3.28
C HIS A 276 0.23 -3.58 2.47
N GLY A 277 0.29 -3.48 1.15
CA GLY A 277 -0.58 -4.28 0.27
C GLY A 277 -0.34 -5.79 0.32
N MET A 278 0.80 -6.27 0.87
CA MET A 278 1.10 -7.70 1.02
C MET A 278 0.94 -8.19 2.47
N ALA A 279 0.24 -7.45 3.32
CA ALA A 279 0.05 -7.78 4.73
C ALA A 279 -0.65 -9.12 4.97
N PHE A 280 -1.34 -9.70 3.99
CA PHE A 280 -1.86 -11.08 4.08
C PHE A 280 -0.77 -12.15 4.27
N GLU A 281 0.51 -11.80 4.14
CA GLU A 281 1.67 -12.63 4.48
C GLU A 281 2.32 -12.25 5.84
N PHE A 282 1.97 -11.08 6.40
CA PHE A 282 2.52 -10.52 7.64
C PHE A 282 2.22 -11.41 8.86
N LEU A 283 3.13 -11.40 9.85
CA LEU A 283 3.00 -12.16 11.10
C LEU A 283 2.69 -13.65 10.87
N GLY A 284 3.37 -14.26 9.89
CA GLY A 284 3.18 -15.66 9.56
C GLY A 284 1.97 -15.95 8.66
N GLY A 285 1.24 -14.92 8.23
CA GLY A 285 0.25 -14.95 7.15
C GLY A 285 -1.15 -15.46 7.52
N ASP A 286 -1.42 -15.67 8.81
CA ASP A 286 -2.75 -16.06 9.33
C ASP A 286 -3.29 -15.02 10.34
N VAL A 287 -2.63 -13.85 10.47
CA VAL A 287 -3.14 -12.71 11.26
C VAL A 287 -4.07 -11.83 10.43
N HIS A 288 -3.71 -11.59 9.17
CA HIS A 288 -4.42 -10.66 8.31
C HIS A 288 -5.37 -11.41 7.38
N CYS A 289 -6.66 -11.06 7.44
CA CYS A 289 -7.77 -11.75 6.81
C CYS A 289 -8.09 -11.15 5.45
N GLY A 290 -8.19 -12.01 4.45
CA GLY A 290 -8.35 -11.61 3.06
C GLY A 290 -7.01 -11.33 2.39
N ARG A 291 -7.06 -10.85 1.15
CA ARG A 291 -5.89 -10.57 0.33
C ARG A 291 -6.18 -9.64 -0.85
N PRO A 292 -5.20 -8.89 -1.36
CA PRO A 292 -5.36 -7.93 -2.46
C PRO A 292 -5.88 -8.52 -3.79
N TRP A 293 -5.70 -9.82 -4.05
CA TRP A 293 -6.29 -10.50 -5.22
C TRP A 293 -6.44 -12.01 -5.02
N HIS A 294 -7.34 -12.64 -5.77
CA HIS A 294 -7.40 -14.11 -5.90
C HIS A 294 -7.62 -14.50 -7.35
N PRO A 295 -6.99 -15.58 -7.86
CA PRO A 295 -7.31 -16.14 -9.18
C PRO A 295 -8.81 -16.44 -9.41
N TYR A 296 -9.62 -16.50 -8.36
CA TYR A 296 -11.04 -16.86 -8.39
C TYR A 296 -11.94 -15.68 -8.01
N GLY A 297 -11.39 -14.45 -8.04
CA GLY A 297 -12.12 -13.22 -7.84
C GLY A 297 -12.40 -12.88 -6.37
N VAL A 298 -13.16 -11.80 -6.20
CA VAL A 298 -13.44 -11.16 -4.90
C VAL A 298 -14.00 -12.11 -3.86
N ALA A 299 -14.91 -13.02 -4.23
CA ALA A 299 -15.54 -13.97 -3.32
C ALA A 299 -14.56 -14.95 -2.63
N TYR A 300 -13.32 -15.02 -3.13
CA TYR A 300 -12.23 -15.81 -2.55
C TYR A 300 -11.09 -14.93 -1.99
N ALA A 301 -11.00 -13.68 -2.43
CA ALA A 301 -9.99 -12.74 -1.98
C ALA A 301 -10.40 -12.07 -0.66
N LEU A 302 -11.66 -11.66 -0.54
CA LEU A 302 -12.19 -10.92 0.59
C LEU A 302 -13.05 -11.83 1.46
N LYS A 303 -12.34 -12.73 2.15
CA LYS A 303 -12.89 -13.63 3.16
C LYS A 303 -12.25 -13.35 4.50
N ASP A 304 -13.02 -13.59 5.54
CA ASP A 304 -12.51 -13.50 6.90
C ASP A 304 -11.58 -14.70 7.23
N CYS A 305 -10.86 -14.60 8.34
CA CYS A 305 -10.06 -15.69 8.85
C CYS A 305 -10.94 -16.82 9.42
N ILE A 306 -10.43 -18.06 9.34
CA ILE A 306 -11.20 -19.25 9.74
C ILE A 306 -11.57 -19.22 11.23
N ASP A 307 -10.67 -18.74 12.08
CA ASP A 307 -10.90 -18.60 13.51
C ASP A 307 -11.98 -17.55 13.85
N HIS A 308 -12.13 -16.51 13.02
CA HIS A 308 -13.24 -15.58 13.11
C HIS A 308 -14.54 -16.26 12.67
N GLU A 309 -14.56 -16.91 11.50
CA GLU A 309 -15.74 -17.61 10.96
C GLU A 309 -16.30 -18.66 11.95
N LEU A 310 -15.42 -19.45 12.58
CA LEU A 310 -15.80 -20.51 13.52
C LEU A 310 -16.42 -19.99 14.83
N THR A 311 -16.23 -18.71 15.14
CA THR A 311 -16.64 -18.08 16.40
C THR A 311 -17.66 -16.96 16.20
N GLY A 312 -18.10 -16.71 14.97
CA GLY A 312 -18.97 -15.57 14.65
C GLY A 312 -18.30 -14.22 14.96
N GLY A 313 -17.00 -14.13 14.67
CA GLY A 313 -16.19 -12.92 14.81
C GLY A 313 -15.48 -12.76 16.16
N SER A 314 -15.99 -13.37 17.24
CA SER A 314 -15.38 -13.23 18.58
C SER A 314 -13.96 -13.81 18.71
N GLY A 315 -13.53 -14.64 17.76
CA GLY A 315 -12.20 -15.23 17.67
C GLY A 315 -11.12 -14.27 17.18
N ALA A 316 -11.48 -13.04 16.78
CA ALA A 316 -10.54 -12.00 16.36
C ALA A 316 -9.76 -11.40 17.55
N VAL A 317 -8.96 -12.23 18.22
CA VAL A 317 -8.29 -11.87 19.48
C VAL A 317 -7.35 -10.68 19.29
N LEU A 318 -6.60 -10.64 18.18
CA LEU A 318 -5.70 -9.51 17.91
C LEU A 318 -6.46 -8.23 17.60
N GLU A 319 -7.50 -8.31 16.76
CA GLU A 319 -8.38 -7.17 16.44
C GLU A 319 -8.99 -6.58 17.72
N ASN A 320 -9.61 -7.44 18.54
CA ASN A 320 -10.22 -7.06 19.81
C ASN A 320 -9.20 -6.43 20.76
N PHE A 321 -7.97 -6.95 20.80
CA PHE A 321 -6.87 -6.36 21.56
C PHE A 321 -6.50 -4.96 21.07
N LEU A 322 -6.32 -4.79 19.76
CA LEU A 322 -5.99 -3.49 19.15
C LEU A 322 -7.13 -2.46 19.33
N LYS A 323 -8.38 -2.91 19.47
CA LYS A 323 -9.55 -2.08 19.81
C LYS A 323 -9.73 -1.79 21.31
N GLY A 324 -8.80 -2.21 22.17
CA GLY A 324 -8.85 -1.92 23.61
C GLY A 324 -9.19 -3.12 24.51
N GLY A 325 -9.25 -4.33 23.96
CA GLY A 325 -9.33 -5.60 24.70
C GLY A 325 -10.73 -6.16 24.93
N THR A 326 -11.78 -5.47 24.50
CA THR A 326 -13.17 -5.98 24.56
C THR A 326 -13.37 -7.03 23.47
N ILE A 327 -13.91 -8.20 23.82
CA ILE A 327 -14.30 -9.21 22.83
C ILE A 327 -15.63 -8.78 22.22
N GLU A 328 -15.59 -8.29 20.98
CA GLU A 328 -16.77 -7.93 20.22
C GLU A 328 -16.92 -8.88 19.02
N PRO A 329 -18.11 -9.47 18.80
CA PRO A 329 -18.37 -10.22 17.58
C PRO A 329 -18.53 -9.26 16.39
N HIS A 330 -18.18 -9.74 15.20
CA HIS A 330 -18.41 -9.05 13.93
C HIS A 330 -18.90 -10.03 12.86
N ASP A 331 -19.52 -9.51 11.81
CA ASP A 331 -19.97 -10.26 10.64
C ASP A 331 -18.79 -10.74 9.80
N THR A 332 -18.64 -12.06 9.69
CA THR A 332 -17.48 -12.70 9.06
C THR A 332 -17.68 -12.97 7.56
N VAL A 333 -18.75 -12.45 6.95
CA VAL A 333 -19.13 -12.82 5.58
C VAL A 333 -18.17 -12.19 4.56
N GLY A 334 -17.78 -10.93 4.75
CA GLY A 334 -17.05 -10.17 3.73
C GLY A 334 -17.90 -10.01 2.47
N TRP A 335 -17.42 -10.50 1.32
CA TRP A 335 -18.19 -10.44 0.08
C TRP A 335 -19.46 -11.33 0.13
N PRO A 336 -20.64 -10.87 -0.35
CA PRO A 336 -20.88 -9.58 -1.02
C PRO A 336 -21.44 -8.47 -0.12
N THR A 337 -21.71 -8.77 1.16
CA THR A 337 -22.51 -7.89 2.04
C THR A 337 -21.70 -6.82 2.75
N PHE A 338 -20.46 -7.14 3.14
CA PHE A 338 -19.52 -6.26 3.86
C PHE A 338 -20.17 -5.49 5.01
N LYS A 339 -20.88 -6.21 5.90
CA LYS A 339 -21.69 -5.53 6.92
C LYS A 339 -20.83 -4.75 7.92
N ASP A 340 -19.76 -5.36 8.43
CA ASP A 340 -18.94 -4.80 9.51
C ASP A 340 -17.50 -4.46 9.06
N TRP A 341 -16.98 -5.13 8.03
CA TRP A 341 -15.66 -4.85 7.45
C TRP A 341 -15.71 -4.91 5.91
N PRO A 342 -14.79 -4.23 5.21
CA PRO A 342 -13.74 -3.35 5.73
C PRO A 342 -14.30 -2.05 6.33
N ALA A 343 -13.59 -1.50 7.31
CA ALA A 343 -13.97 -0.28 8.05
C ALA A 343 -12.70 0.44 8.53
N PRO A 344 -12.76 1.75 8.86
CA PRO A 344 -11.56 2.50 9.21
C PRO A 344 -10.79 1.97 10.44
N ASP A 345 -11.49 1.30 11.35
CA ASP A 345 -10.95 0.69 12.56
C ASP A 345 -10.79 -0.84 12.43
N SER A 346 -11.02 -1.41 11.24
CA SER A 346 -10.84 -2.84 10.95
C SER A 346 -9.39 -3.11 10.54
N LEU A 347 -8.56 -3.53 11.50
CA LEU A 347 -7.10 -3.48 11.37
C LEU A 347 -6.49 -4.79 10.86
N THR A 348 -7.17 -5.91 11.06
CA THR A 348 -6.75 -7.24 10.63
C THR A 348 -7.40 -7.69 9.33
N HIS A 349 -8.28 -6.89 8.71
CA HIS A 349 -8.92 -7.25 7.44
C HIS A 349 -8.33 -6.50 6.25
N GLU A 350 -8.37 -7.14 5.10
CA GLU A 350 -7.82 -6.60 3.84
C GLU A 350 -8.53 -5.32 3.40
N GLY A 351 -7.76 -4.23 3.30
CA GLY A 351 -8.21 -2.93 2.81
C GLY A 351 -7.73 -2.55 1.41
N THR A 352 -6.88 -3.35 0.76
CA THR A 352 -6.17 -3.01 -0.50
C THR A 352 -6.51 -3.89 -1.70
N TYR A 353 -7.72 -4.43 -1.77
CA TYR A 353 -8.18 -5.20 -2.94
C TYR A 353 -7.90 -4.47 -4.27
N TYR A 354 -7.46 -5.21 -5.29
CA TYR A 354 -6.91 -4.60 -6.52
C TYR A 354 -7.89 -3.68 -7.26
N LYS A 355 -9.21 -3.90 -7.14
CA LYS A 355 -10.25 -3.02 -7.70
C LYS A 355 -10.38 -1.70 -6.95
N TRP A 356 -10.18 -1.71 -5.63
CA TRP A 356 -10.09 -0.52 -4.81
C TRP A 356 -8.83 0.29 -5.14
N LEU A 357 -7.68 -0.38 -5.31
CA LEU A 357 -6.46 0.25 -5.85
C LEU A 357 -6.68 0.82 -7.26
N GLU A 358 -7.40 0.10 -8.14
CA GLU A 358 -7.75 0.59 -9.48
C GLU A 358 -8.58 1.88 -9.40
N ARG A 359 -9.54 1.97 -8.47
CA ARG A 359 -10.33 3.18 -8.25
C ARG A 359 -9.46 4.37 -7.83
N SER A 360 -8.52 4.17 -6.89
CA SER A 360 -7.58 5.21 -6.46
C SER A 360 -6.69 5.71 -7.62
N TRP A 361 -6.10 4.78 -8.39
CA TRP A 361 -5.31 5.13 -9.59
C TRP A 361 -6.13 5.91 -10.61
N ARG A 362 -7.35 5.45 -10.94
CA ARG A 362 -8.22 6.16 -11.89
C ARG A 362 -8.62 7.54 -11.36
N GLY A 363 -8.79 7.69 -10.05
CA GLY A 363 -9.12 8.95 -9.38
C GLY A 363 -7.98 9.97 -9.32
N GLY A 364 -6.72 9.53 -9.51
CA GLY A 364 -5.58 10.45 -9.64
C GLY A 364 -4.28 9.99 -8.99
N GLN A 365 -4.25 8.85 -8.30
CA GLN A 365 -3.01 8.36 -7.69
C GLN A 365 -1.98 7.94 -8.74
N ARG A 366 -0.71 8.30 -8.55
CA ARG A 366 0.37 8.01 -9.49
C ARG A 366 1.61 7.38 -8.87
N VAL A 367 1.85 7.58 -7.57
CA VAL A 367 2.88 6.87 -6.82
C VAL A 367 2.25 6.14 -5.64
N LEU A 368 2.62 4.88 -5.48
CA LEU A 368 2.33 4.04 -4.31
C LEU A 368 3.64 3.39 -3.84
N VAL A 369 4.05 3.66 -2.60
CA VAL A 369 5.12 2.90 -1.95
C VAL A 369 4.48 1.77 -1.15
N ASN A 370 4.89 0.53 -1.45
CA ASN A 370 4.44 -0.66 -0.73
C ASN A 370 5.59 -1.22 0.11
N LEU A 371 5.47 -1.16 1.43
CA LEU A 371 6.47 -1.63 2.38
C LEU A 371 6.25 -3.11 2.71
N LEU A 372 7.31 -3.89 2.54
CA LEU A 372 7.38 -5.30 2.93
C LEU A 372 7.55 -5.35 4.45
N VAL A 373 6.56 -5.92 5.15
CA VAL A 373 6.41 -5.76 6.60
C VAL A 373 6.58 -7.08 7.36
N GLU A 374 7.34 -7.06 8.45
CA GLU A 374 7.46 -8.22 9.34
C GLU A 374 7.84 -7.81 10.77
N ASN A 375 7.35 -8.60 11.72
CA ASN A 375 7.80 -8.57 13.10
C ASN A 375 7.99 -10.02 13.58
N ASN A 376 9.25 -10.47 13.54
CA ASN A 376 9.64 -11.83 13.83
C ASN A 376 9.11 -12.35 15.18
N GLN A 377 9.24 -11.56 16.25
CA GLN A 377 8.89 -12.03 17.60
C GLN A 377 7.38 -12.01 17.86
N LEU A 378 6.63 -11.03 17.34
CA LEU A 378 5.17 -11.06 17.37
C LEU A 378 4.63 -12.25 16.56
N CYS A 379 5.23 -12.55 15.40
CA CYS A 379 4.90 -13.74 14.62
C CYS A 379 5.15 -15.04 15.40
N MET A 380 6.27 -15.11 16.14
CA MET A 380 6.58 -16.27 16.97
C MET A 380 5.57 -16.45 18.11
N LEU A 381 5.12 -15.35 18.73
CA LEU A 381 4.12 -15.35 19.80
C LEU A 381 2.71 -15.68 19.31
N TYR A 382 2.32 -15.22 18.12
CA TYR A 382 1.00 -15.46 17.58
C TYR A 382 0.82 -16.95 17.21
N PRO A 383 -0.23 -17.65 17.68
CA PRO A 383 -0.31 -19.10 17.58
C PRO A 383 -0.60 -19.62 16.17
N LEU A 384 -1.35 -18.87 15.36
CA LEU A 384 -1.73 -19.28 13.99
C LEU A 384 -0.72 -18.74 13.00
N LYS A 385 -0.15 -19.61 12.17
CA LYS A 385 0.82 -19.22 11.14
C LYS A 385 0.98 -20.32 10.10
N ARG A 386 1.13 -19.89 8.85
CA ARG A 386 1.43 -20.74 7.70
C ARG A 386 2.81 -20.48 7.11
N ASN A 387 3.40 -19.32 7.39
CA ASN A 387 4.70 -18.89 6.89
C ASN A 387 5.79 -18.86 7.98
N SER A 388 7.03 -18.63 7.55
CA SER A 388 8.18 -18.43 8.43
C SER A 388 8.15 -17.03 9.07
N CYS A 389 8.45 -16.94 10.36
CA CYS A 389 8.65 -15.68 11.09
C CYS A 389 10.04 -15.06 10.88
N ASP A 390 10.73 -15.39 9.78
CA ASP A 390 12.07 -14.86 9.49
C ASP A 390 11.90 -13.65 8.56
N ASP A 391 12.40 -12.49 8.97
CA ASP A 391 12.19 -11.21 8.27
C ASP A 391 12.53 -11.32 6.78
N MET A 392 13.70 -11.89 6.44
CA MET A 392 14.16 -11.98 5.05
C MET A 392 13.40 -13.00 4.22
N LYS A 393 12.88 -14.08 4.81
CA LYS A 393 11.96 -14.98 4.10
C LYS A 393 10.61 -14.29 3.85
N SER A 394 10.11 -13.52 4.81
CA SER A 394 8.86 -12.75 4.66
C SER A 394 9.01 -11.67 3.59
N ILE A 395 10.08 -10.88 3.63
CA ILE A 395 10.44 -9.87 2.62
C ILE A 395 10.48 -10.50 1.21
N ARG A 396 11.18 -11.62 1.02
CA ARG A 396 11.25 -12.31 -0.28
C ARG A 396 9.88 -12.81 -0.76
N LEU A 397 9.06 -13.33 0.15
CA LEU A 397 7.72 -13.81 -0.17
C LEU A 397 6.82 -12.66 -0.64
N GLN A 398 6.73 -11.60 0.15
CA GLN A 398 5.94 -10.41 -0.17
C GLN A 398 6.42 -9.73 -1.46
N ALA A 399 7.74 -9.65 -1.69
CA ALA A 399 8.29 -9.12 -2.95
C ALA A 399 7.88 -9.99 -4.16
N SER A 400 7.85 -11.31 -4.00
CA SER A 400 7.34 -12.23 -5.02
C SER A 400 5.84 -12.02 -5.25
N ASP A 401 5.07 -11.79 -4.20
CA ASP A 401 3.62 -11.56 -4.26
C ASP A 401 3.28 -10.24 -4.93
N MET A 402 4.02 -9.15 -4.69
CA MET A 402 3.87 -7.90 -5.47
C MET A 402 4.01 -8.15 -6.99
N ARG A 403 4.96 -8.99 -7.40
CA ARG A 403 5.15 -9.36 -8.81
C ARG A 403 4.01 -10.23 -9.33
N LYS A 404 3.44 -11.10 -8.50
CA LYS A 404 2.23 -11.87 -8.85
C LYS A 404 1.01 -10.96 -9.00
N LEU A 405 0.86 -9.92 -8.18
CA LEU A 405 -0.19 -8.91 -8.34
C LEU A 405 -0.04 -8.14 -9.65
N GLU A 406 1.15 -7.61 -9.94
CA GLU A 406 1.44 -6.92 -11.21
C GLU A 406 1.04 -7.81 -12.40
N ARG A 407 1.40 -9.09 -12.33
CA ARG A 407 1.11 -10.09 -13.34
C ARG A 407 -0.38 -10.46 -13.41
N TYR A 408 -1.08 -10.49 -12.29
CA TYR A 408 -2.52 -10.72 -12.24
C TYR A 408 -3.28 -9.55 -12.88
N ILE A 409 -2.88 -8.31 -12.59
CA ILE A 409 -3.45 -7.10 -13.20
C ILE A 409 -3.15 -7.07 -14.71
N ASP A 410 -1.97 -7.51 -15.14
CA ASP A 410 -1.65 -7.75 -16.56
C ASP A 410 -2.61 -8.75 -17.21
N ALA A 411 -2.92 -9.86 -16.54
CA ALA A 411 -3.86 -10.85 -17.03
C ALA A 411 -5.28 -10.27 -17.18
N GLN A 412 -5.73 -9.45 -16.24
CA GLN A 412 -7.00 -8.73 -16.35
C GLN A 412 -6.99 -7.69 -17.49
N SER A 413 -5.82 -7.15 -17.82
CA SER A 413 -5.64 -6.05 -18.80
C SER A 413 -5.27 -6.52 -20.19
N GLY A 414 -5.40 -7.81 -20.49
CA GLY A 414 -5.19 -8.36 -21.82
C GLY A 414 -3.75 -8.73 -22.17
N GLY A 415 -2.85 -8.87 -21.17
CA GLY A 415 -1.56 -9.52 -21.36
C GLY A 415 -0.38 -8.86 -20.64
N PRO A 416 0.84 -9.42 -20.80
CA PRO A 416 2.04 -8.94 -20.13
C PRO A 416 2.32 -7.46 -20.39
N GLY A 417 2.58 -6.69 -19.34
CA GLY A 417 2.88 -5.24 -19.38
C GLY A 417 1.71 -4.34 -19.78
N LYS A 418 0.49 -4.89 -19.97
CA LYS A 418 -0.70 -4.13 -20.38
C LYS A 418 -1.46 -3.51 -19.21
N GLY A 419 -1.24 -4.00 -17.99
CA GLY A 419 -1.90 -3.51 -16.78
C GLY A 419 -1.36 -2.17 -16.27
N TRP A 420 -2.15 -1.52 -15.44
CA TRP A 420 -1.89 -0.19 -14.90
C TRP A 420 -0.93 -0.15 -13.71
N TYR A 421 -0.71 -1.26 -13.00
CA TYR A 421 0.21 -1.34 -11.85
C TYR A 421 1.62 -1.72 -12.30
N ARG A 422 2.63 -0.85 -12.14
CA ARG A 422 4.02 -1.14 -12.52
C ARG A 422 4.96 -0.97 -11.35
N ILE A 423 5.72 -2.01 -11.01
CA ILE A 423 6.79 -1.88 -10.01
C ILE A 423 8.01 -1.27 -10.67
N VAL A 424 8.50 -0.17 -10.13
CA VAL A 424 9.59 0.64 -10.68
C VAL A 424 10.79 0.68 -9.74
N THR A 425 11.97 0.89 -10.32
CA THR A 425 13.25 0.80 -9.59
C THR A 425 14.12 2.05 -9.68
N ASP A 426 13.68 3.08 -10.40
CA ASP A 426 14.36 4.36 -10.51
C ASP A 426 13.37 5.47 -10.89
N PRO A 427 13.70 6.74 -10.62
CA PRO A 427 12.74 7.83 -10.83
C PRO A 427 12.45 8.10 -12.30
N PHE A 428 13.37 7.75 -13.22
CA PHE A 428 13.17 7.96 -14.66
C PHE A 428 12.13 6.97 -15.20
N GLN A 429 12.24 5.71 -14.80
CA GLN A 429 11.24 4.68 -15.08
C GLN A 429 9.88 5.02 -14.45
N ALA A 430 9.88 5.49 -13.20
CA ALA A 430 8.65 5.91 -12.52
C ALA A 430 7.93 7.03 -13.29
N ARG A 431 8.68 8.05 -13.72
CA ARG A 431 8.16 9.14 -14.54
C ARG A 431 7.60 8.67 -15.87
N GLU A 432 8.30 7.76 -16.56
CA GLU A 432 7.83 7.16 -17.81
C GLU A 432 6.51 6.40 -17.60
N VAL A 433 6.43 5.57 -16.57
CA VAL A 433 5.22 4.80 -16.22
C VAL A 433 4.05 5.74 -15.95
N ILE A 434 4.24 6.78 -15.14
CA ILE A 434 3.20 7.74 -14.79
C ILE A 434 2.71 8.49 -16.04
N ASN A 435 3.63 8.93 -16.89
CA ASN A 435 3.28 9.60 -18.13
C ASN A 435 2.67 8.68 -19.19
N GLN A 436 2.75 7.35 -19.03
CA GLN A 436 1.92 6.38 -19.79
C GLN A 436 0.51 6.23 -19.21
N GLY A 437 0.18 6.97 -18.15
CA GLY A 437 -1.09 6.92 -17.44
C GLY A 437 -1.19 5.74 -16.46
N LYS A 438 -0.07 5.16 -16.03
CA LYS A 438 -0.03 4.00 -15.12
C LYS A 438 0.34 4.42 -13.69
N LEU A 439 0.11 3.53 -12.73
CA LEU A 439 0.58 3.67 -11.34
C LEU A 439 2.03 3.18 -11.24
N ALA A 440 2.93 4.04 -10.76
CA ALA A 440 4.28 3.67 -10.40
C ALA A 440 4.29 3.16 -8.94
N VAL A 441 4.78 1.95 -8.75
CA VAL A 441 4.83 1.27 -7.47
C VAL A 441 6.26 1.09 -7.03
N VAL A 442 6.61 1.65 -5.87
CA VAL A 442 7.94 1.55 -5.29
C VAL A 442 7.90 0.48 -4.20
N MET A 443 8.84 -0.44 -4.22
CA MET A 443 8.98 -1.45 -3.17
C MET A 443 9.85 -0.86 -2.05
N GLY A 444 9.40 -0.98 -0.80
CA GLY A 444 10.21 -0.63 0.36
C GLY A 444 10.17 -1.68 1.47
N ILE A 445 10.83 -1.43 2.60
CA ILE A 445 10.90 -2.35 3.74
C ILE A 445 10.61 -1.60 5.04
N GLU A 446 9.81 -2.24 5.91
CA GLU A 446 9.58 -1.83 7.29
C GLU A 446 9.55 -3.08 8.16
N THR A 447 10.65 -3.41 8.83
CA THR A 447 10.69 -4.53 9.77
C THR A 447 11.39 -4.17 11.07
N SER A 448 11.07 -4.90 12.13
CA SER A 448 11.67 -4.64 13.45
C SER A 448 13.11 -5.15 13.55
N ALA A 449 13.41 -6.30 12.95
CA ALA A 449 14.75 -6.88 12.91
C ALA A 449 15.28 -6.88 11.47
N LEU A 450 15.48 -5.70 10.88
CA LEU A 450 15.95 -5.55 9.49
C LEU A 450 17.16 -6.45 9.22
N PHE A 451 17.07 -7.30 8.20
CA PHE A 451 18.10 -8.28 7.82
C PHE A 451 18.43 -9.37 8.85
N GLY A 452 17.59 -9.53 9.88
CA GLY A 452 17.90 -10.33 11.07
C GLY A 452 18.91 -9.65 12.01
N CYS A 453 19.18 -8.36 11.82
CA CYS A 453 20.15 -7.56 12.57
C CYS A 453 19.59 -7.12 13.93
N SER A 454 19.14 -8.10 14.72
CA SER A 454 18.68 -7.91 16.09
C SER A 454 19.85 -7.70 17.06
N SER A 455 19.57 -7.23 18.27
CA SER A 455 20.54 -7.11 19.37
C SER A 455 20.17 -8.08 20.47
N LYS A 456 20.93 -9.17 20.67
CA LYS A 456 20.65 -10.18 21.71
C LYS A 456 21.60 -9.95 22.89
N LEU A 457 21.06 -9.54 24.05
CA LEU A 457 21.83 -9.15 25.24
C LEU A 457 22.91 -8.12 24.91
N ASP A 458 22.51 -7.05 24.21
CA ASP A 458 23.36 -5.97 23.71
C ASP A 458 24.48 -6.41 22.74
N LYS A 459 24.37 -7.61 22.16
CA LYS A 459 25.28 -8.08 21.11
C LYS A 459 24.59 -8.08 19.76
N PRO A 460 25.17 -7.40 18.75
CA PRO A 460 24.61 -7.41 17.41
C PRO A 460 24.65 -8.82 16.82
N GLN A 461 23.57 -9.22 16.14
CA GLN A 461 23.46 -10.50 15.44
C GLN A 461 23.86 -10.41 13.96
N CYS A 462 24.54 -9.33 13.61
CA CYS A 462 24.91 -8.94 12.26
C CYS A 462 26.29 -8.26 12.29
N THR A 463 26.85 -8.09 11.11
CA THR A 463 28.10 -7.38 10.84
C THR A 463 27.87 -6.38 9.71
N ALA A 464 28.76 -5.39 9.56
CA ALA A 464 28.76 -4.49 8.40
C ALA A 464 28.73 -5.26 7.07
N ALA A 465 29.57 -6.31 6.93
CA ALA A 465 29.61 -7.11 5.71
C ALA A 465 28.31 -7.87 5.42
N SER A 466 27.61 -8.37 6.45
CA SER A 466 26.30 -8.98 6.24
C SER A 466 25.23 -7.96 5.89
N ILE A 467 25.31 -6.73 6.44
CA ILE A 467 24.41 -5.63 6.07
C ILE A 467 24.61 -5.28 4.60
N ASP A 468 25.85 -5.15 4.13
CA ASP A 468 26.17 -4.86 2.72
C ASP A 468 25.58 -5.91 1.78
N GLN A 469 25.75 -7.19 2.12
CA GLN A 469 25.21 -8.29 1.33
C GLN A 469 23.68 -8.25 1.25
N GLN A 470 23.03 -7.92 2.36
CA GLN A 470 21.56 -7.88 2.43
C GLN A 470 21.01 -6.64 1.70
N LEU A 471 21.70 -5.49 1.79
CA LEU A 471 21.40 -4.30 1.00
C LEU A 471 21.53 -4.58 -0.51
N ASP A 472 22.57 -5.30 -0.93
CA ASP A 472 22.73 -5.73 -2.33
C ASP A 472 21.57 -6.65 -2.76
N GLU A 473 21.18 -7.59 -1.89
CA GLU A 473 20.06 -8.49 -2.17
C GLU A 473 18.74 -7.74 -2.34
N VAL A 474 18.35 -6.91 -1.38
CA VAL A 474 17.05 -6.20 -1.44
C VAL A 474 17.02 -5.17 -2.56
N HIS A 475 18.15 -4.51 -2.83
CA HIS A 475 18.27 -3.64 -3.99
C HIS A 475 18.05 -4.43 -5.31
N ALA A 476 18.57 -5.66 -5.41
CA ALA A 476 18.34 -6.55 -6.55
C ALA A 476 16.90 -7.08 -6.64
N LEU A 477 16.20 -7.25 -5.50
CA LEU A 477 14.76 -7.55 -5.47
C LEU A 477 13.92 -6.37 -6.02
N GLY A 478 14.45 -5.14 -5.91
CA GLY A 478 13.82 -3.92 -6.38
C GLY A 478 13.47 -2.92 -5.29
N VAL A 479 13.91 -3.12 -4.05
CA VAL A 479 13.67 -2.22 -2.91
C VAL A 479 14.39 -0.89 -3.11
N ARG A 480 13.68 0.22 -2.85
CA ARG A 480 14.18 1.59 -3.06
C ARG A 480 13.88 2.56 -1.92
N GLN A 481 13.07 2.19 -0.93
CA GLN A 481 12.82 2.94 0.31
C GLN A 481 12.90 1.99 1.50
N MET A 482 13.51 2.39 2.61
CA MET A 482 13.61 1.51 3.79
C MET A 482 13.61 2.28 5.11
N GLU A 483 12.87 1.75 6.07
CA GLU A 483 13.04 2.02 7.49
C GLU A 483 14.10 1.09 8.11
N LEU A 484 14.77 1.56 9.16
CA LEU A 484 15.80 0.77 9.87
C LEU A 484 15.24 -0.01 11.06
N VAL A 485 14.09 0.41 11.58
CA VAL A 485 13.49 -0.08 12.82
C VAL A 485 12.00 0.19 12.79
N ASN A 486 11.20 -0.61 13.50
CA ASN A 486 9.75 -0.38 13.61
C ASN A 486 9.25 -0.49 15.06
N LYS A 487 9.13 -1.72 15.60
CA LYS A 487 8.55 -1.95 16.93
C LYS A 487 9.56 -2.35 18.01
N PHE A 488 10.72 -2.85 17.62
CA PHE A 488 11.75 -3.32 18.56
C PHE A 488 13.04 -2.57 18.39
N ASP A 489 13.79 -2.40 19.48
CA ASP A 489 15.20 -2.05 19.37
C ASP A 489 15.91 -3.16 18.57
N ASN A 490 16.89 -2.76 17.77
CA ASN A 490 17.71 -3.73 17.06
C ASN A 490 19.19 -3.31 17.12
N ALA A 491 20.07 -4.01 16.39
CA ALA A 491 21.49 -3.70 16.41
C ALA A 491 21.86 -2.41 15.66
N LEU A 492 20.92 -1.81 14.93
CA LEU A 492 21.10 -0.60 14.13
C LEU A 492 20.62 0.64 14.88
N SER A 493 19.45 0.57 15.51
CA SER A 493 18.76 1.73 16.09
C SER A 493 17.94 1.35 17.31
N GLY A 494 17.77 2.31 18.22
CA GLY A 494 16.67 2.28 19.17
C GLY A 494 15.35 2.70 18.53
N VAL A 495 14.25 2.23 19.08
CA VAL A 495 12.88 2.51 18.62
C VAL A 495 12.18 3.56 19.48
N ALA A 496 11.26 4.33 18.90
CA ALA A 496 10.40 5.28 19.64
C ALA A 496 9.45 4.59 20.64
N GLY A 497 9.27 3.27 20.51
CA GLY A 497 8.33 2.48 21.32
C GLY A 497 6.86 2.73 20.97
N ASP A 498 5.97 2.06 21.70
CA ASP A 498 4.53 2.26 21.61
C ASP A 498 3.97 2.78 22.94
N THR A 499 2.73 3.26 22.94
CA THR A 499 2.02 3.71 24.16
C THR A 499 0.67 2.98 24.33
N GLY A 500 -0.05 3.28 25.40
CA GLY A 500 -1.37 2.69 25.68
C GLY A 500 -1.31 1.21 26.07
N SER A 501 -2.45 0.52 25.91
CA SER A 501 -2.64 -0.87 26.35
C SER A 501 -1.78 -1.90 25.61
N ALA A 502 -1.33 -1.58 24.40
CA ALA A 502 -0.46 -2.45 23.59
C ALA A 502 1.01 -2.41 24.01
N ALA A 503 1.49 -1.26 24.53
CA ALA A 503 2.90 -1.04 24.83
C ALA A 503 3.55 -2.10 25.75
N PRO A 504 2.91 -2.57 26.84
CA PRO A 504 3.51 -3.59 27.70
C PRO A 504 3.75 -4.92 26.98
N LEU A 505 2.84 -5.32 26.10
CA LEU A 505 2.97 -6.55 25.31
C LEU A 505 4.09 -6.42 24.27
N ILE A 506 4.15 -5.29 23.56
CA ILE A 506 5.17 -5.04 22.55
C ILE A 506 6.56 -4.92 23.20
N ASN A 507 6.66 -4.27 24.36
CA ASN A 507 7.91 -4.18 25.12
C ASN A 507 8.33 -5.55 25.69
N ALA A 508 7.39 -6.40 26.10
CA ALA A 508 7.69 -7.79 26.44
C ALA A 508 8.19 -8.60 25.23
N ALA A 509 7.60 -8.40 24.05
CA ALA A 509 8.09 -8.99 22.81
C ALA A 509 9.49 -8.44 22.47
N ASN A 510 9.76 -7.14 22.67
CA ASN A 510 11.10 -6.57 22.57
C ASN A 510 12.07 -7.27 23.53
N PHE A 511 11.68 -7.57 24.77
CA PHE A 511 12.51 -8.32 25.70
C PHE A 511 12.79 -9.75 25.22
N LEU A 512 11.79 -10.44 24.70
CA LEU A 512 11.99 -11.78 24.13
C LEU A 512 12.91 -11.74 22.89
N GLU A 513 12.80 -10.69 22.09
CA GLU A 513 13.62 -10.51 20.90
C GLU A 513 15.03 -10.03 21.23
N THR A 514 15.21 -9.15 22.19
CA THR A 514 16.52 -8.49 22.41
C THR A 514 17.22 -8.93 23.69
N GLY A 515 16.52 -9.57 24.60
CA GLY A 515 16.98 -9.85 25.96
C GLY A 515 16.95 -8.64 26.89
N SER A 516 16.38 -7.50 26.47
CA SER A 516 16.15 -6.33 27.32
C SER A 516 14.83 -5.62 26.96
N PHE A 517 14.28 -4.86 27.89
CA PHE A 517 13.19 -3.94 27.57
C PHE A 517 13.74 -2.71 26.84
N TRP A 518 12.84 -1.88 26.30
CA TRP A 518 13.20 -0.53 25.84
C TRP A 518 13.87 0.26 26.97
N ASP A 519 14.98 0.94 26.67
CA ASP A 519 15.73 1.75 27.64
C ASP A 519 15.13 3.16 27.73
N MET A 520 13.84 3.23 28.05
CA MET A 520 13.12 4.49 28.20
C MET A 520 13.57 5.19 29.48
N ARG A 521 14.10 6.40 29.34
CA ARG A 521 14.54 7.26 30.44
C ARG A 521 13.85 8.60 30.34
N THR A 522 13.80 9.38 31.41
CA THR A 522 13.39 10.78 31.30
C THR A 522 14.32 11.48 30.28
N CYS A 523 13.73 12.19 29.32
CA CYS A 523 14.50 12.93 28.33
C CYS A 523 15.46 13.94 29.01
N PRO A 524 16.65 14.20 28.43
CA PRO A 524 17.58 15.18 28.99
C PRO A 524 16.96 16.57 29.18
N ASP A 525 17.36 17.26 30.26
CA ASP A 525 16.95 18.64 30.53
C ASP A 525 17.25 19.55 29.32
N GLY A 526 16.28 20.37 28.92
CA GLY A 526 16.41 21.29 27.78
C GLY A 526 16.00 20.69 26.42
N ASN A 527 15.61 19.41 26.35
CA ASN A 527 14.78 18.96 25.24
C ASN A 527 13.44 19.70 25.29
N ASP A 528 12.94 20.04 24.11
CA ASP A 528 11.55 20.43 23.95
C ASP A 528 10.64 19.34 24.55
N PRO A 529 9.64 19.68 25.37
CA PRO A 529 8.70 18.72 25.94
C PRO A 529 8.03 17.77 24.94
N GLU A 530 8.07 18.08 23.64
CA GLU A 530 7.42 17.33 22.55
C GLU A 530 8.41 16.53 21.69
N VAL A 531 9.71 16.69 21.95
CA VAL A 531 10.76 15.92 21.29
C VAL A 531 11.13 14.75 22.20
N HIS A 532 10.19 13.80 22.26
CA HIS A 532 10.31 12.60 23.06
C HIS A 532 9.69 11.37 22.38
N ASP A 533 10.08 10.21 22.89
CA ASP A 533 9.58 8.90 22.50
C ASP A 533 8.26 8.59 23.23
N LYS A 534 7.62 7.47 22.90
CA LYS A 534 6.34 7.10 23.46
C LYS A 534 6.42 6.82 24.95
N ASP A 535 5.60 7.54 25.71
CA ASP A 535 5.54 7.34 27.16
C ASP A 535 5.06 5.95 27.53
N GLN A 536 5.78 5.36 28.47
CA GLN A 536 5.53 4.04 29.02
C GLN A 536 4.80 4.13 30.37
N LEU A 537 4.30 2.99 30.85
CA LEU A 537 3.70 2.88 32.18
C LEU A 537 4.67 3.34 33.29
N ALA A 538 4.24 4.36 34.05
CA ALA A 538 5.00 5.01 35.12
C ALA A 538 4.19 5.09 36.44
N LEU A 539 4.84 5.45 37.56
CA LEU A 539 4.17 5.72 38.85
C LEU A 539 3.84 7.22 39.00
N PRO A 540 2.72 7.62 39.66
CA PRO A 540 1.73 6.82 40.39
C PRO A 540 0.46 6.49 39.57
N SER A 541 0.48 6.59 38.24
CA SER A 541 -0.69 6.43 37.35
C SER A 541 -1.29 5.01 37.31
N VAL A 542 -0.96 4.16 38.28
CA VAL A 542 -1.48 2.81 38.47
C VAL A 542 -2.84 2.83 39.19
N ALA A 543 -3.92 2.96 38.42
CA ALA A 543 -5.29 2.62 38.83
C ALA A 543 -5.99 1.84 37.68
N PRO A 544 -7.25 1.39 37.84
CA PRO A 544 -7.77 0.00 37.80
C PRO A 544 -7.51 -0.88 36.56
N GLU A 545 -6.85 -0.37 35.52
CA GLU A 545 -6.53 -1.05 34.24
C GLU A 545 -5.60 -2.27 34.42
N GLN A 546 -4.98 -2.38 35.60
CA GLN A 546 -4.11 -3.49 35.98
C GLN A 546 -4.80 -4.86 35.97
N ASP A 547 -6.04 -5.01 36.46
CA ASP A 547 -6.65 -6.34 36.59
C ASP A 547 -6.96 -6.99 35.22
N ALA A 548 -7.34 -6.19 34.23
CA ALA A 548 -7.59 -6.66 32.87
C ALA A 548 -6.29 -6.93 32.10
N LEU A 549 -5.30 -6.03 32.24
CA LEU A 549 -3.99 -6.14 31.59
C LEU A 549 -3.17 -7.32 32.14
N PHE A 550 -3.10 -7.48 33.47
CA PHE A 550 -2.45 -8.63 34.09
C PHE A 550 -3.24 -9.92 33.88
N GLY A 551 -4.57 -9.87 33.76
CA GLY A 551 -5.38 -11.03 33.37
C GLY A 551 -5.08 -11.52 31.95
N ALA A 552 -4.96 -10.61 30.99
CA ALA A 552 -4.61 -10.93 29.59
C ALA A 552 -3.18 -11.47 29.45
N ILE A 553 -2.21 -10.87 30.16
CA ILE A 553 -0.81 -11.32 30.16
C ILE A 553 -0.63 -12.63 30.95
N ALA A 554 -1.35 -12.82 32.06
CA ALA A 554 -1.39 -14.09 32.79
C ALA A 554 -2.00 -15.22 31.93
N GLY A 555 -2.97 -14.90 31.07
CA GLY A 555 -3.52 -15.81 30.06
C GLY A 555 -2.51 -16.27 29.01
N LEU A 556 -1.47 -15.48 28.74
CA LEU A 556 -0.36 -15.84 27.83
C LEU A 556 0.76 -16.65 28.51
N ALA A 557 0.67 -16.88 29.83
CA ALA A 557 1.63 -17.67 30.61
C ALA A 557 3.12 -17.27 30.44
N VAL A 558 3.40 -15.99 30.21
CA VAL A 558 4.78 -15.49 29.97
C VAL A 558 5.41 -15.06 31.30
N PRO A 559 6.48 -15.71 31.80
CA PRO A 559 7.08 -15.41 33.11
C PRO A 559 8.03 -14.18 33.06
N ILE A 560 7.56 -13.06 32.53
CA ILE A 560 8.34 -11.83 32.37
C ILE A 560 7.83 -10.76 33.34
N LYS A 561 8.74 -10.16 34.12
CA LYS A 561 8.43 -8.98 34.96
C LYS A 561 8.58 -7.72 34.10
N LEU A 562 7.47 -7.07 33.81
CA LEU A 562 7.46 -5.80 33.07
C LEU A 562 8.14 -4.68 33.89
N PRO A 563 8.92 -3.79 33.23
CA PRO A 563 9.49 -2.63 33.88
C PRO A 563 8.42 -1.59 34.20
N LEU A 564 8.63 -0.86 35.30
CA LEU A 564 7.96 0.40 35.56
C LEU A 564 8.97 1.51 35.32
N TYR A 565 8.58 2.51 34.54
CA TYR A 565 9.46 3.61 34.18
C TYR A 565 9.25 4.81 35.11
N ALA A 566 10.21 5.74 35.08
CA ALA A 566 10.05 7.03 35.73
C ALA A 566 8.91 7.83 35.07
N SER A 567 8.49 8.94 35.67
CA SER A 567 7.56 9.83 34.97
C SER A 567 8.22 10.39 33.70
N GLY A 568 7.43 10.48 32.63
CA GLY A 568 7.87 11.05 31.35
C GLY A 568 8.15 12.56 31.41
N PRO A 569 8.52 13.18 30.28
CA PRO A 569 8.58 12.59 28.94
C PRO A 569 9.73 11.59 28.78
N HIS A 570 9.47 10.47 28.10
CA HIS A 570 10.46 9.41 27.88
C HIS A 570 11.26 9.57 26.58
N CYS A 571 12.56 9.31 26.65
CA CYS A 571 13.44 9.11 25.51
C CYS A 571 14.09 7.74 25.66
N ASN A 572 14.04 6.91 24.61
CA ASN A 572 14.82 5.68 24.54
C ASN A 572 16.29 6.05 24.41
N ALA A 573 17.07 5.69 25.44
CA ALA A 573 18.50 6.00 25.50
C ALA A 573 19.32 5.21 24.47
N ARG A 574 18.73 4.19 23.82
CA ARG A 574 19.33 3.52 22.67
C ARG A 574 19.23 4.44 21.45
N GLY A 575 20.41 4.88 21.01
CA GLY A 575 20.60 5.70 19.81
C GLY A 575 20.94 4.86 18.57
N LEU A 576 21.27 5.57 17.49
CA LEU A 576 21.84 4.97 16.29
C LEU A 576 23.21 4.38 16.61
N THR A 577 23.45 3.13 16.22
CA THR A 577 24.73 2.47 16.45
C THR A 577 25.69 2.72 15.29
N SER A 578 26.96 2.33 15.42
CA SER A 578 27.91 2.36 14.30
C SER A 578 27.51 1.44 13.14
N LEU A 579 26.75 0.38 13.39
CA LEU A 579 26.15 -0.44 12.33
C LEU A 579 24.96 0.28 11.68
N GLY A 580 24.20 1.06 12.46
CA GLY A 580 23.16 1.96 11.94
C GLY A 580 23.74 3.04 11.02
N ASP A 581 24.81 3.72 11.46
CA ASP A 581 25.56 4.68 10.63
C ASP A 581 25.99 4.04 9.31
N HIS A 582 26.67 2.89 9.41
CA HIS A 582 27.11 2.11 8.24
C HIS A 582 25.95 1.77 7.31
N THR A 583 24.79 1.37 7.85
CA THR A 583 23.60 1.04 7.07
C THR A 583 23.10 2.26 6.28
N ILE A 584 22.97 3.43 6.90
CA ILE A 584 22.53 4.66 6.24
C ILE A 584 23.54 5.10 5.16
N GLU A 585 24.84 5.04 5.46
CA GLU A 585 25.89 5.35 4.48
C GLU A 585 25.82 4.43 3.26
N GLU A 586 25.63 3.13 3.45
CA GLU A 586 25.56 2.14 2.38
C GLU A 586 24.24 2.18 1.60
N MET A 587 23.13 2.57 2.25
CA MET A 587 21.88 2.94 1.58
C MET A 587 22.07 4.16 0.67
N ALA A 588 22.71 5.22 1.16
CA ALA A 588 22.98 6.43 0.37
C ALA A 588 23.94 6.17 -0.82
N LYS A 589 24.93 5.28 -0.64
CA LYS A 589 25.81 4.79 -1.73
C LYS A 589 25.01 4.02 -2.79
N ARG A 590 24.06 3.20 -2.37
CA ARG A 590 23.14 2.43 -3.24
C ARG A 590 21.92 3.21 -3.73
N LYS A 591 21.77 4.47 -3.33
CA LYS A 591 20.66 5.34 -3.73
C LYS A 591 19.30 4.82 -3.26
N ILE A 592 19.28 4.16 -2.11
CA ILE A 592 18.06 3.74 -1.40
C ILE A 592 17.59 4.90 -0.53
N ILE A 593 16.31 5.24 -0.62
CA ILE A 593 15.66 6.29 0.17
C ILE A 593 15.61 5.82 1.63
N PHE A 594 16.09 6.68 2.54
CA PHE A 594 16.08 6.45 3.98
C PHE A 594 14.81 7.01 4.59
N ASP A 595 14.18 6.21 5.45
CA ASP A 595 13.01 6.60 6.21
C ASP A 595 13.31 6.59 7.72
N PRO A 596 13.27 7.76 8.40
CA PRO A 596 13.59 7.88 9.82
C PRO A 596 12.38 7.71 10.75
N ASP A 597 11.21 7.37 10.19
CA ASP A 597 10.04 7.02 11.01
C ASP A 597 10.34 5.81 11.91
N HIS A 598 9.56 5.68 12.99
CA HIS A 598 9.72 4.71 14.08
C HIS A 598 11.01 4.77 14.93
N MET A 599 12.08 5.40 14.46
CA MET A 599 13.33 5.54 15.22
C MET A 599 13.12 6.29 16.54
N SER A 600 13.89 5.96 17.59
CA SER A 600 13.89 6.78 18.80
C SER A 600 14.32 8.21 18.49
N VAL A 601 13.90 9.20 19.29
CA VAL A 601 14.32 10.60 19.14
C VAL A 601 15.84 10.73 19.10
N VAL A 602 16.54 9.98 19.97
CA VAL A 602 18.01 9.97 20.00
C VAL A 602 18.58 9.45 18.68
N SER A 603 18.07 8.32 18.19
CA SER A 603 18.54 7.71 16.94
C SER A 603 18.21 8.56 15.72
N ARG A 604 17.00 9.14 15.69
CA ARG A 604 16.52 10.01 14.63
C ARG A 604 17.40 11.23 14.47
N LYS A 605 17.70 11.93 15.57
CA LYS A 605 18.56 13.12 15.55
C LYS A 605 19.92 12.80 14.93
N SER A 606 20.59 11.75 15.39
CA SER A 606 21.88 11.32 14.82
C SER A 606 21.80 10.84 13.37
N SER A 607 20.69 10.20 12.98
CA SER A 607 20.49 9.74 11.60
C SER A 607 20.32 10.91 10.62
N LEU A 608 19.64 11.97 11.04
CA LEU A 608 19.50 13.20 10.27
C LEU A 608 20.80 14.00 10.24
N ASP A 609 21.57 14.04 11.35
CA ASP A 609 22.91 14.63 11.37
C ASP A 609 23.82 13.93 10.33
N LEU A 610 23.72 12.60 10.24
CA LEU A 610 24.45 11.81 9.25
C LEU A 610 23.95 12.09 7.82
N ALA A 611 22.64 12.13 7.58
CA ALA A 611 22.07 12.45 6.27
C ALA A 611 22.50 13.85 5.79
N GLU A 612 22.51 14.84 6.68
CA GLU A 612 23.02 16.20 6.44
C GLU A 612 24.51 16.21 6.12
N LYS A 613 25.32 15.49 6.91
CA LYS A 613 26.76 15.34 6.66
C LYS A 613 27.03 14.70 5.29
N LEU A 614 26.23 13.73 4.89
CA LEU A 614 26.30 13.08 3.57
C LEU A 614 25.74 13.97 2.45
N ASN A 615 25.03 15.05 2.79
CA ASN A 615 24.20 15.84 1.87
C ASN A 615 23.27 14.92 1.04
N TYR A 616 22.66 13.93 1.70
CA TYR A 616 21.82 12.94 1.03
C TYR A 616 20.36 13.39 1.05
N PRO A 617 19.78 13.77 -0.11
CA PRO A 617 18.39 14.26 -0.18
C PRO A 617 17.36 13.13 -0.16
N GLY A 618 17.81 11.88 -0.28
CA GLY A 618 16.98 10.68 -0.31
C GLY A 618 16.39 10.34 1.05
N VAL A 619 15.64 11.25 1.65
CA VAL A 619 15.03 11.10 2.98
C VAL A 619 13.53 11.34 2.86
N VAL A 620 12.74 10.42 3.41
CA VAL A 620 11.27 10.52 3.47
C VAL A 620 10.82 10.22 4.88
N SER A 621 9.99 11.07 5.51
CA SER A 621 9.16 10.62 6.63
C SER A 621 7.82 10.23 6.05
N SER A 622 7.52 8.92 6.08
CA SER A 622 6.47 8.35 5.24
C SER A 622 5.09 8.29 5.89
N HIS A 623 4.97 8.35 7.22
CA HIS A 623 3.66 8.24 7.90
C HIS A 623 3.59 8.88 9.31
N SER A 624 4.28 10.00 9.54
CA SER A 624 4.25 10.80 10.78
C SER A 624 4.88 10.20 12.04
N TRP A 625 5.60 9.08 12.02
CA TRP A 625 6.21 8.55 13.26
C TRP A 625 7.48 9.30 13.71
N SER A 626 7.96 10.26 12.92
CA SER A 626 8.97 11.22 13.33
C SER A 626 8.43 12.33 14.24
N THR A 627 9.27 12.89 15.13
CA THR A 627 8.93 14.07 15.95
C THR A 627 8.95 15.36 15.12
N PRO A 628 8.24 16.43 15.53
CA PRO A 628 8.13 17.66 14.74
C PRO A 628 9.47 18.34 14.38
N ASP A 629 10.52 18.18 15.21
CA ASP A 629 11.87 18.70 14.94
C ASP A 629 12.55 18.07 13.72
N ALA A 630 12.12 16.89 13.31
CA ALA A 630 12.66 16.19 12.14
C ALA A 630 12.14 16.78 10.82
N TYR A 631 10.88 17.23 10.76
CA TYR A 631 10.25 17.59 9.48
C TYR A 631 10.91 18.79 8.79
N PRO A 632 11.23 19.91 9.48
CA PRO A 632 11.97 21.02 8.86
C PRO A 632 13.33 20.59 8.31
N ARG A 633 14.05 19.70 9.03
CA ARG A 633 15.35 19.18 8.59
C ARG A 633 15.23 18.32 7.33
N ILE A 634 14.19 17.49 7.24
CA ILE A 634 13.90 16.69 6.05
C ILE A 634 13.62 17.61 4.84
N TYR A 635 12.82 18.66 5.01
CA TYR A 635 12.60 19.65 3.95
C TYR A 635 13.88 20.40 3.58
N GLU A 636 14.72 20.77 4.55
CA GLU A 636 16.00 21.45 4.30
C GLU A 636 17.00 20.56 3.52
N LEU A 637 16.96 19.24 3.71
CA LEU A 637 17.73 18.27 2.92
C LEU A 637 17.20 18.13 1.48
N GLY A 638 16.00 18.63 1.19
CA GLY A 638 15.28 18.39 -0.06
C GLY A 638 14.59 17.03 -0.11
N GLY A 639 14.29 16.46 1.07
CA GLY A 639 13.48 15.26 1.25
C GLY A 639 11.98 15.53 1.07
N VAL A 640 11.16 14.51 1.37
CA VAL A 640 9.69 14.61 1.30
C VAL A 640 9.09 14.14 2.62
N VAL A 641 8.01 14.79 3.06
CA VAL A 641 7.23 14.32 4.21
C VAL A 641 5.81 14.04 3.75
N THR A 642 5.31 12.85 4.08
CA THR A 642 3.94 12.42 3.83
C THR A 642 3.30 12.07 5.17
N PRO A 643 2.52 12.97 5.77
CA PRO A 643 1.92 12.68 7.06
C PRO A 643 0.96 11.50 7.00
N TYR A 644 0.76 10.85 8.15
CA TYR A 644 -0.28 9.84 8.29
C TYR A 644 -1.63 10.41 7.84
N ALA A 645 -2.34 9.71 6.95
CA ALA A 645 -3.55 10.23 6.32
C ALA A 645 -4.60 10.66 7.36
N GLY A 646 -4.94 9.80 8.32
CA GLY A 646 -5.91 10.14 9.36
C GLY A 646 -7.27 10.58 8.79
N ASP A 647 -8.06 11.33 9.55
CA ASP A 647 -9.26 11.95 8.98
C ASP A 647 -8.94 13.24 8.21
N SER A 648 -9.89 13.67 7.40
CA SER A 648 -9.70 14.79 6.48
C SER A 648 -9.57 16.15 7.18
N ALA A 649 -10.22 16.34 8.33
CA ALA A 649 -10.17 17.60 9.07
C ALA A 649 -8.78 17.79 9.70
N GLY A 650 -8.27 16.76 10.37
CA GLY A 650 -6.93 16.73 10.91
C GLY A 650 -5.86 16.91 9.85
N PHE A 651 -6.00 16.21 8.71
CA PHE A 651 -5.01 16.28 7.64
C PHE A 651 -4.90 17.67 6.99
N VAL A 652 -5.99 18.45 6.93
CA VAL A 652 -5.93 19.85 6.48
C VAL A 652 -5.07 20.70 7.42
N GLU A 653 -5.13 20.48 8.73
CA GLU A 653 -4.26 21.19 9.67
C GLU A 653 -2.80 20.76 9.55
N LYS A 654 -2.53 19.46 9.33
CA LYS A 654 -1.17 18.97 9.02
C LYS A 654 -0.64 19.70 7.78
N TRP A 655 -1.41 19.72 6.70
CA TRP A 655 -1.02 20.42 5.48
C TRP A 655 -0.63 21.88 5.75
N ARG A 656 -1.46 22.63 6.49
CA ARG A 656 -1.16 24.04 6.84
C ARG A 656 0.13 24.19 7.62
N LYS A 657 0.41 23.30 8.58
CA LYS A 657 1.67 23.31 9.32
C LYS A 657 2.86 22.97 8.41
N HIS A 658 2.74 21.96 7.57
CA HIS A 658 3.84 21.57 6.68
C HIS A 658 4.19 22.67 5.65
N LEU A 659 3.23 23.52 5.25
CA LEU A 659 3.53 24.71 4.45
C LEU A 659 4.52 25.67 5.13
N THR A 660 4.53 25.73 6.47
CA THR A 660 5.48 26.58 7.20
C THR A 660 6.88 26.02 7.21
N TRP A 661 7.06 24.73 6.91
CA TRP A 661 8.38 24.07 6.88
C TRP A 661 8.91 23.82 5.48
N ALA A 662 8.13 24.13 4.45
CA ALA A 662 8.50 23.93 3.07
C ALA A 662 9.75 24.76 2.70
N ASP A 663 10.80 24.10 2.22
CA ASP A 663 12.00 24.80 1.79
C ASP A 663 11.86 25.30 0.33
N PRO A 664 11.98 26.62 0.08
CA PRO A 664 11.71 27.22 -1.22
C PRO A 664 12.75 26.88 -2.30
N ARG A 665 13.87 26.26 -1.92
CA ARG A 665 14.89 25.77 -2.87
C ARG A 665 14.40 24.55 -3.65
N TYR A 666 13.35 23.88 -3.18
CA TYR A 666 12.84 22.65 -3.77
C TYR A 666 11.39 22.80 -4.25
N TYR A 667 11.02 21.95 -5.19
CA TYR A 667 9.64 21.81 -5.65
C TYR A 667 8.77 21.25 -4.52
N PHE A 668 7.66 21.92 -4.20
CA PHE A 668 6.73 21.53 -3.16
C PHE A 668 5.52 20.82 -3.74
N GLY A 669 5.30 19.60 -3.27
CA GLY A 669 4.07 18.85 -3.39
C GLY A 669 3.81 18.14 -2.06
N PHE A 670 2.55 17.77 -1.83
CA PHE A 670 2.13 17.12 -0.60
C PHE A 670 1.58 15.72 -0.90
N GLY A 671 1.78 14.80 0.03
CA GLY A 671 1.31 13.42 -0.07
C GLY A 671 0.91 12.90 1.29
N TYR A 672 0.50 11.63 1.35
CA TYR A 672 0.05 10.98 2.58
C TYR A 672 0.72 9.62 2.75
N GLY A 673 0.75 9.13 3.99
CA GLY A 673 1.02 7.72 4.29
C GLY A 673 -0.27 7.08 4.78
N ALA A 674 -0.82 6.14 4.02
CA ALA A 674 -2.07 5.47 4.40
C ALA A 674 -1.87 4.49 5.55
N ASP A 675 -0.74 3.75 5.53
CA ASP A 675 -0.45 2.67 6.49
C ASP A 675 -1.60 1.66 6.58
N ILE A 676 -2.36 1.53 5.49
CA ILE A 676 -3.46 0.58 5.42
C ILE A 676 -2.87 -0.83 5.46
N ASN A 677 -3.55 -1.71 6.18
CA ASN A 677 -3.11 -3.05 6.55
C ASN A 677 -1.84 -3.12 7.45
N GLY A 678 -1.28 -2.00 7.90
CA GLY A 678 -0.14 -1.96 8.84
C GLY A 678 -0.54 -1.99 10.31
N LEU A 679 -1.80 -2.38 10.60
CA LEU A 679 -2.45 -2.24 11.92
C LEU A 679 -2.68 -0.78 12.35
N GLY A 680 -2.66 0.16 11.41
CA GLY A 680 -3.02 1.57 11.60
C GLY A 680 -4.46 1.88 11.16
N ALA A 681 -5.25 2.53 12.03
CA ALA A 681 -6.62 2.92 11.71
C ALA A 681 -6.70 4.05 10.67
N GLN A 682 -7.61 3.92 9.71
CA GLN A 682 -7.82 4.80 8.56
C GLN A 682 -8.79 5.95 8.87
N GLY A 683 -8.89 6.99 8.04
CA GLY A 683 -9.67 8.19 8.34
C GLY A 683 -11.14 7.97 8.75
N ASN A 684 -11.55 8.58 9.86
CA ASN A 684 -12.93 8.49 10.36
C ASN A 684 -13.89 9.34 9.50
N PRO A 685 -15.19 9.01 9.44
CA PRO A 685 -16.20 9.86 8.82
C PRO A 685 -16.36 11.20 9.55
N ARG A 686 -16.61 12.29 8.81
CA ARG A 686 -17.02 13.59 9.40
C ARG A 686 -18.49 13.64 9.81
N GLY A 687 -19.30 12.67 9.38
CA GLY A 687 -20.74 12.58 9.62
C GLY A 687 -21.59 13.04 8.43
N ALA A 688 -22.79 12.48 8.29
CA ALA A 688 -23.73 12.76 7.20
C ALA A 688 -24.20 14.23 7.14
N ASP A 689 -24.15 14.93 8.27
CA ASP A 689 -24.57 16.33 8.42
C ASP A 689 -23.38 17.30 8.42
N ALA A 690 -22.17 16.82 8.10
CA ALA A 690 -20.98 17.65 8.09
C ALA A 690 -21.12 18.84 7.12
N PRO A 691 -20.67 20.04 7.51
CA PRO A 691 -20.64 21.17 6.61
C PRO A 691 -19.72 20.87 5.42
N ASN A 692 -20.11 21.33 4.24
CA ASN A 692 -19.39 21.11 2.97
C ASN A 692 -19.06 19.62 2.71
N LYS A 693 -19.94 18.70 3.10
CA LYS A 693 -19.75 17.26 2.86
C LYS A 693 -19.50 16.91 1.39
N VAL A 694 -18.86 15.77 1.15
CA VAL A 694 -18.70 15.22 -0.20
C VAL A 694 -20.08 14.93 -0.79
N THR A 695 -20.30 15.35 -2.03
CA THR A 695 -21.54 15.10 -2.77
C THR A 695 -21.17 14.41 -4.07
N TYR A 696 -21.89 13.34 -4.40
CA TYR A 696 -21.61 12.48 -5.54
C TYR A 696 -22.56 12.73 -6.72
N PRO A 697 -22.10 12.52 -7.96
CA PRO A 697 -20.70 12.32 -8.32
C PRO A 697 -19.88 13.61 -8.20
N PHE A 698 -18.56 13.49 -8.11
CA PHE A 698 -17.62 14.61 -8.20
C PHE A 698 -16.56 14.37 -9.28
N THR A 699 -15.83 15.43 -9.66
CA THR A 699 -14.78 15.35 -10.67
C THR A 699 -13.42 15.09 -10.01
N GLY A 700 -12.79 13.97 -10.38
CA GLY A 700 -11.43 13.64 -9.96
C GLY A 700 -10.36 14.28 -10.85
N LEU A 701 -9.09 14.05 -10.49
CA LEU A 701 -7.96 14.60 -11.24
C LEU A 701 -7.94 14.09 -12.69
N GLY A 702 -7.69 15.00 -13.64
CA GLY A 702 -7.73 14.70 -15.07
C GLY A 702 -9.14 14.58 -15.66
N GLY A 703 -10.18 14.96 -14.92
CA GLY A 703 -11.54 15.13 -15.44
C GLY A 703 -12.41 13.87 -15.43
N VAL A 704 -11.98 12.81 -14.74
CA VAL A 704 -12.82 11.62 -14.52
C VAL A 704 -13.99 11.93 -13.58
N THR A 705 -15.10 11.22 -13.75
CA THR A 705 -16.26 11.30 -12.84
C THR A 705 -16.17 10.17 -11.82
N ILE A 706 -16.29 10.51 -10.54
CA ILE A 706 -16.20 9.56 -9.42
C ILE A 706 -17.58 9.48 -8.75
N ASP A 707 -18.16 8.29 -8.77
CA ASP A 707 -19.42 7.96 -8.12
C ASP A 707 -19.17 7.32 -6.73
N GLN A 708 -20.22 7.18 -5.92
CA GLN A 708 -20.15 6.41 -4.67
C GLN A 708 -19.64 5.00 -4.97
N GLN A 709 -18.77 4.50 -4.09
CA GLN A 709 -18.14 3.20 -4.30
C GLN A 709 -19.15 2.09 -3.96
N VAL A 710 -19.24 1.08 -4.82
CA VAL A 710 -20.09 -0.09 -4.63
C VAL A 710 -19.24 -1.35 -4.64
N SER A 711 -19.27 -2.10 -3.53
CA SER A 711 -18.66 -3.42 -3.42
C SER A 711 -19.73 -4.45 -3.14
N GLY A 712 -20.17 -5.16 -4.18
CA GLY A 712 -21.22 -6.16 -4.06
C GLY A 712 -22.56 -5.52 -3.72
N GLU A 713 -23.09 -5.81 -2.54
CA GLU A 713 -24.36 -5.26 -2.04
C GLU A 713 -24.17 -3.98 -1.23
N ARG A 714 -22.93 -3.65 -0.83
CA ARG A 714 -22.63 -2.45 -0.05
C ARG A 714 -22.27 -1.26 -0.93
N THR A 715 -22.88 -0.11 -0.63
CA THR A 715 -22.49 1.21 -1.15
C THR A 715 -21.82 1.99 -0.01
N TYR A 716 -20.63 2.52 -0.26
CA TYR A 716 -19.88 3.31 0.71
C TYR A 716 -20.03 4.81 0.44
N ASP A 717 -20.24 5.57 1.52
CA ASP A 717 -20.27 7.02 1.57
C ASP A 717 -19.18 7.50 2.54
N ILE A 718 -18.16 8.20 2.03
CA ILE A 718 -17.05 8.73 2.85
C ILE A 718 -17.52 9.54 4.07
N ASN A 719 -18.69 10.19 3.97
CA ASN A 719 -19.23 11.03 5.03
C ASN A 719 -19.76 10.19 6.21
N VAL A 720 -20.09 8.92 6.01
CA VAL A 720 -20.66 8.01 7.02
C VAL A 720 -19.72 6.85 7.34
N ASP A 721 -19.03 6.32 6.33
CA ASP A 721 -18.16 5.15 6.45
C ASP A 721 -16.69 5.52 6.71
N GLY A 722 -16.28 6.77 6.45
CA GLY A 722 -14.88 7.14 6.48
C GLY A 722 -14.07 6.40 5.40
N VAL A 723 -12.76 6.31 5.58
CA VAL A 723 -11.87 5.58 4.66
C VAL A 723 -11.89 4.08 5.03
N ALA A 724 -13.00 3.42 4.73
CA ALA A 724 -13.20 2.00 5.04
C ALA A 724 -12.22 1.07 4.29
N HIS A 725 -11.91 1.39 3.04
CA HIS A 725 -10.94 0.67 2.22
C HIS A 725 -10.21 1.63 1.29
N TYR A 726 -9.11 1.19 0.70
CA TYR A 726 -8.23 2.02 -0.11
C TYR A 726 -8.92 2.73 -1.28
N GLY A 727 -10.02 2.15 -1.77
CA GLY A 727 -10.81 2.70 -2.86
C GLY A 727 -11.45 4.04 -2.53
N LEU A 728 -11.52 4.46 -1.26
CA LEU A 728 -12.14 5.73 -0.83
C LEU A 728 -11.17 6.90 -0.71
N TYR A 729 -9.88 6.70 -1.00
CA TYR A 729 -8.91 7.81 -1.00
C TYR A 729 -9.24 8.94 -1.99
N PRO A 730 -9.80 8.72 -3.20
CA PRO A 730 -10.29 9.82 -4.03
C PRO A 730 -11.38 10.67 -3.37
N ASP A 731 -12.25 10.04 -2.58
CA ASP A 731 -13.33 10.69 -1.84
C ASP A 731 -12.76 11.49 -0.67
N TRP A 732 -11.77 10.92 0.02
CA TRP A 732 -11.01 11.62 1.06
C TRP A 732 -10.29 12.85 0.50
N ILE A 733 -9.68 12.77 -0.69
CA ILE A 733 -9.07 13.94 -1.36
C ILE A 733 -10.12 15.01 -1.71
N GLU A 734 -11.30 14.62 -2.20
CA GLU A 734 -12.40 15.58 -2.41
C GLU A 734 -12.83 16.21 -1.08
N ASP A 735 -12.88 15.44 0.00
CA ASP A 735 -13.19 15.95 1.33
C ASP A 735 -12.13 16.93 1.85
N LEU A 736 -10.84 16.70 1.56
CA LEU A 736 -9.78 17.68 1.80
C LEU A 736 -10.04 18.97 1.02
N ARG A 737 -10.38 18.88 -0.27
CA ARG A 737 -10.67 20.06 -1.10
C ARG A 737 -11.89 20.85 -0.61
N LYS A 738 -12.93 20.16 -0.13
CA LYS A 738 -14.11 20.80 0.47
C LYS A 738 -13.77 21.62 1.73
N GLN A 739 -12.72 21.24 2.45
CA GLN A 739 -12.32 21.86 3.71
C GLN A 739 -11.18 22.89 3.54
N GLY A 740 -10.11 22.51 2.83
CA GLY A 740 -8.91 23.32 2.62
C GLY A 740 -8.91 24.13 1.32
N GLY A 741 -9.91 23.97 0.45
CA GLY A 741 -10.01 24.66 -0.83
C GLY A 741 -9.13 24.07 -1.93
N GLN A 742 -8.96 24.81 -3.01
CA GLN A 742 -8.19 24.33 -4.17
C GLN A 742 -6.69 24.17 -3.88
N ALA A 743 -6.14 25.01 -2.99
CA ALA A 743 -4.71 25.01 -2.68
C ALA A 743 -4.20 23.65 -2.15
N ILE A 744 -4.94 22.97 -1.26
CA ILE A 744 -4.55 21.62 -0.82
C ILE A 744 -4.69 20.60 -1.94
N ALA A 745 -5.73 20.70 -2.78
CA ALA A 745 -5.91 19.79 -3.92
C ALA A 745 -4.76 19.92 -4.93
N ASP A 746 -4.30 21.13 -5.20
CA ASP A 746 -3.16 21.40 -6.08
C ASP A 746 -1.88 20.82 -5.47
N ASP A 747 -1.64 21.02 -4.18
CA ASP A 747 -0.46 20.49 -3.49
C ASP A 747 -0.43 18.96 -3.50
N MET A 748 -1.58 18.33 -3.23
CA MET A 748 -1.74 16.88 -3.32
C MET A 748 -1.49 16.37 -4.75
N ALA A 749 -1.96 17.10 -5.77
CA ALA A 749 -1.72 16.76 -7.18
C ALA A 749 -0.26 16.93 -7.61
N ARG A 750 0.57 17.65 -6.84
CA ARG A 750 2.01 17.82 -7.07
C ARG A 750 2.87 16.82 -6.27
N GLY A 751 2.28 16.05 -5.35
CA GLY A 751 3.00 15.12 -4.48
C GLY A 751 3.87 14.10 -5.22
N SER A 752 3.35 13.52 -6.30
CA SER A 752 4.12 12.55 -7.11
C SER A 752 5.39 13.17 -7.72
N GLU A 753 5.30 14.42 -8.20
CA GLU A 753 6.47 15.11 -8.77
C GLU A 753 7.51 15.41 -7.69
N ALA A 754 7.09 15.89 -6.52
CA ALA A 754 7.99 16.18 -5.40
C ALA A 754 8.79 14.94 -4.96
N TYR A 755 8.13 13.78 -4.89
CA TYR A 755 8.79 12.50 -4.60
C TYR A 755 9.78 12.08 -5.68
N LEU A 756 9.40 12.19 -6.96
CA LEU A 756 10.32 11.88 -8.06
C LEU A 756 11.50 12.84 -8.12
N ASP A 757 11.29 14.12 -7.82
CA ASP A 757 12.36 15.10 -7.79
C ASP A 757 13.34 14.85 -6.64
N MET A 758 12.85 14.48 -5.46
CA MET A 758 13.70 14.02 -4.37
C MET A 758 14.51 12.78 -4.79
N TRP A 759 13.86 11.81 -5.43
CA TRP A 759 14.52 10.57 -5.85
C TRP A 759 15.53 10.81 -6.99
N GLU A 760 15.26 11.71 -7.92
CA GLU A 760 16.22 12.18 -8.94
C GLU A 760 17.48 12.76 -8.28
N ARG A 761 17.32 13.59 -7.24
CA ARG A 761 18.46 14.11 -6.48
C ARG A 761 19.22 13.00 -5.76
N ALA A 762 18.50 12.05 -5.16
CA ALA A 762 19.12 10.91 -4.48
C ALA A 762 19.99 10.08 -5.44
N VAL A 763 19.58 9.92 -6.71
CA VAL A 763 20.34 9.21 -7.76
C VAL A 763 21.40 10.06 -8.48
N GLY A 764 21.62 11.31 -8.05
CA GLY A 764 22.74 12.16 -8.49
C GLY A 764 22.40 13.30 -9.46
N VAL A 765 21.12 13.58 -9.70
CA VAL A 765 20.71 14.79 -10.46
C VAL A 765 20.81 16.01 -9.54
N THR A 766 21.52 17.08 -9.93
CA THR A 766 21.57 18.30 -9.10
C THR A 766 20.24 19.06 -9.13
N ASN A 767 19.92 19.80 -8.07
CA ASN A 767 18.65 20.53 -7.92
C ASN A 767 18.37 21.57 -9.02
N ASP A 768 17.13 22.08 -9.08
CA ASP A 768 16.73 23.17 -9.96
C ASP A 768 17.50 24.46 -9.64
N ALA A 769 18.34 24.89 -10.58
CA ALA A 769 19.17 26.08 -10.46
C ALA A 769 18.39 27.40 -10.45
N CYS A 770 17.13 27.43 -10.87
CA CYS A 770 16.29 28.61 -10.78
C CYS A 770 15.77 28.84 -9.35
N ARG A 771 15.56 27.77 -8.59
CA ARG A 771 15.16 27.81 -7.17
C ARG A 771 16.36 27.82 -6.22
N ASP A 772 17.42 27.06 -6.54
CA ASP A 772 18.66 26.99 -5.78
C ASP A 772 19.87 27.50 -6.59
N PRO A 773 20.30 28.76 -6.37
CA PRO A 773 21.47 29.32 -7.04
C PRO A 773 22.77 28.53 -6.83
N ARG A 774 22.87 27.67 -5.81
CA ARG A 774 24.06 26.82 -5.58
C ARG A 774 24.18 25.71 -6.63
N ALA A 775 23.06 25.31 -7.25
CA ALA A 775 23.04 24.31 -8.31
C ALA A 775 23.37 24.87 -9.70
N ILE A 776 23.49 26.19 -9.85
CA ILE A 776 23.65 26.87 -11.14
C ILE A 776 24.89 26.38 -11.91
N LYS A 777 24.69 25.98 -13.16
CA LYS A 777 25.76 25.59 -14.08
C LYS A 777 26.19 26.75 -14.95
N ALA A 778 27.41 26.69 -15.49
CA ALA A 778 27.80 27.59 -16.57
C ALA A 778 26.93 27.33 -17.81
N GLU A 779 26.53 28.40 -18.50
CA GLU A 779 25.67 28.32 -19.69
C GLU A 779 26.27 27.42 -20.79
N SER A 780 27.60 27.37 -20.89
CA SER A 780 28.34 26.49 -21.80
C SER A 780 28.09 25.00 -21.53
N VAL A 781 27.77 24.61 -20.29
CA VAL A 781 27.42 23.22 -19.95
C VAL A 781 26.14 22.82 -20.66
N ILE A 782 25.11 23.68 -20.64
CA ILE A 782 23.80 23.44 -21.27
C ILE A 782 23.94 23.53 -22.79
N LYS A 783 24.55 24.60 -23.32
CA LYS A 783 24.77 24.76 -24.77
C LYS A 783 25.64 23.66 -25.38
N GLY A 784 26.54 23.09 -24.59
CA GLY A 784 27.42 22.01 -25.00
C GLY A 784 26.80 20.61 -24.93
N ILE A 785 25.50 20.48 -24.66
CA ILE A 785 24.80 19.19 -24.72
C ILE A 785 24.61 18.81 -26.20
N PRO A 786 25.12 17.65 -26.66
CA PRO A 786 24.93 17.22 -28.04
C PRO A 786 23.47 16.95 -28.38
N LEU A 787 23.10 17.20 -29.63
CA LEU A 787 21.84 16.68 -30.17
C LEU A 787 21.84 15.14 -30.08
N GLY A 788 20.67 14.56 -29.82
CA GLY A 788 20.54 13.12 -29.60
C GLY A 788 20.78 12.64 -28.16
N THR A 789 21.25 13.51 -27.25
CA THR A 789 21.39 13.17 -25.83
C THR A 789 20.03 12.81 -25.22
N THR A 790 19.96 11.76 -24.41
CA THR A 790 18.72 11.32 -23.75
C THR A 790 18.34 12.26 -22.60
N VAL A 791 17.04 12.32 -22.25
CA VAL A 791 16.55 13.09 -21.08
C VAL A 791 17.37 12.79 -19.83
N GLN A 792 17.56 11.52 -19.48
CA GLN A 792 18.31 11.13 -18.28
C GLN A 792 19.74 11.71 -18.28
N ASN A 793 20.45 11.64 -19.41
CA ASN A 793 21.81 12.19 -19.51
C ASN A 793 21.82 13.72 -19.49
N VAL A 794 20.75 14.37 -19.95
CA VAL A 794 20.58 15.82 -19.76
C VAL A 794 20.40 16.16 -18.28
N LEU A 795 19.53 15.44 -17.56
CA LEU A 795 19.29 15.65 -16.13
C LEU A 795 20.58 15.47 -15.32
N LEU A 796 21.31 14.36 -15.54
CA LEU A 796 22.58 14.10 -14.85
C LEU A 796 23.66 15.17 -15.13
N ARG A 797 23.59 15.85 -16.27
CA ARG A 797 24.57 16.87 -16.67
C ARG A 797 24.17 18.29 -16.28
N ALA A 798 22.91 18.65 -16.45
CA ALA A 798 22.39 20.01 -16.29
C ALA A 798 21.68 20.22 -14.94
N GLY A 799 21.23 19.16 -14.28
CA GLY A 799 20.37 19.20 -13.11
C GLY A 799 18.89 19.03 -13.46
N GLN A 800 18.03 19.23 -12.46
CA GLN A 800 16.58 19.31 -12.62
C GLN A 800 16.23 20.59 -13.39
N PRO A 801 15.34 20.51 -14.39
CA PRO A 801 14.84 21.71 -15.04
C PRO A 801 13.90 22.46 -14.10
N HIS A 802 13.80 23.78 -14.28
CA HIS A 802 12.82 24.59 -13.58
C HIS A 802 11.40 24.26 -14.01
N THR A 803 11.19 24.08 -15.33
CA THR A 803 9.94 23.61 -15.90
C THR A 803 10.19 22.44 -16.84
N ARG A 804 9.34 21.42 -16.78
CA ARG A 804 9.46 20.18 -17.56
C ARG A 804 8.18 19.94 -18.38
N LEU A 805 7.89 20.82 -19.34
CA LEU A 805 6.59 20.90 -20.00
C LEU A 805 6.62 20.27 -21.40
N ALA A 806 5.87 19.18 -21.57
CA ALA A 806 5.81 18.40 -22.81
C ALA A 806 7.21 18.07 -23.36
N THR A 807 7.68 18.77 -24.39
CA THR A 807 8.97 18.55 -25.05
C THR A 807 10.07 19.52 -24.59
N ALA A 808 9.76 20.53 -23.79
CA ALA A 808 10.67 21.64 -23.47
C ALA A 808 11.05 21.66 -21.99
N PHE A 809 12.35 21.59 -21.73
CA PHE A 809 12.91 21.74 -20.39
C PHE A 809 13.59 23.09 -20.30
N THR A 810 13.25 23.87 -19.28
CA THR A 810 13.83 25.20 -19.07
C THR A 810 14.81 25.17 -17.89
N TYR A 811 15.97 25.79 -18.04
CA TYR A 811 17.05 25.79 -17.05
C TYR A 811 17.57 27.20 -16.80
N CYS A 812 17.92 27.52 -15.56
CA CYS A 812 18.76 28.67 -15.23
C CYS A 812 20.25 28.31 -15.27
N ALA A 813 21.05 29.16 -15.90
CA ALA A 813 22.49 29.02 -16.00
C ALA A 813 23.19 30.36 -15.86
N ARG A 814 24.50 30.34 -15.60
CA ARG A 814 25.33 31.54 -15.51
C ARG A 814 26.10 31.78 -16.81
N ASN A 815 25.89 32.92 -17.45
CA ASN A 815 26.61 33.28 -18.68
C ASN A 815 28.06 33.71 -18.38
N ALA A 816 28.86 33.97 -19.42
CA ALA A 816 30.26 34.39 -19.27
C ALA A 816 30.43 35.75 -18.56
N ALA A 817 29.40 36.59 -18.55
CA ALA A 817 29.37 37.86 -17.83
C ALA A 817 28.95 37.72 -16.36
N GLY A 818 28.65 36.50 -15.89
CA GLY A 818 28.20 36.22 -14.53
C GLY A 818 26.71 36.40 -14.28
N SER A 819 25.92 36.81 -15.27
CA SER A 819 24.46 36.98 -15.14
C SER A 819 23.73 35.65 -15.28
N GLN A 820 22.63 35.48 -14.53
CA GLN A 820 21.70 34.37 -14.71
C GLN A 820 20.92 34.53 -16.01
N VAL A 821 20.88 33.47 -16.81
CA VAL A 821 20.16 33.38 -18.08
C VAL A 821 19.37 32.09 -18.14
N THR A 822 18.26 32.12 -18.87
CA THR A 822 17.40 30.96 -19.08
C THR A 822 17.72 30.27 -20.40
N ARG A 823 17.81 28.93 -20.42
CA ARG A 823 18.01 28.12 -21.63
C ARG A 823 16.95 27.04 -21.72
N THR A 824 16.50 26.78 -22.93
CA THR A 824 15.52 25.73 -23.21
C THR A 824 16.19 24.58 -23.96
N VAL A 825 16.08 23.37 -23.41
CA VAL A 825 16.43 22.12 -24.09
C VAL A 825 15.14 21.48 -24.60
N THR A 826 15.03 21.28 -25.91
CA THR A 826 13.86 20.64 -26.54
C THR A 826 14.18 19.20 -26.89
N PHE A 827 13.22 18.30 -26.63
CA PHE A 827 13.32 16.87 -26.89
C PHE A 827 12.33 16.43 -27.97
N GLY A 828 12.69 15.38 -28.71
CA GLY A 828 11.78 14.69 -29.62
C GLY A 828 10.87 13.68 -28.90
N SER A 829 10.01 13.01 -29.65
CA SER A 829 9.11 11.97 -29.13
C SER A 829 9.84 10.81 -28.44
N THR A 830 11.10 10.55 -28.81
CA THR A 830 11.95 9.50 -28.22
C THR A 830 12.77 9.97 -27.01
N GLY A 831 12.52 11.17 -26.49
CA GLY A 831 13.24 11.71 -25.33
C GLY A 831 14.70 12.03 -25.64
N LYS A 832 14.99 12.45 -26.87
CA LYS A 832 16.34 12.86 -27.32
C LYS A 832 16.37 14.33 -27.70
N VAL A 833 17.44 15.04 -27.32
CA VAL A 833 17.60 16.47 -27.61
C VAL A 833 17.55 16.74 -29.11
N THR A 834 16.69 17.66 -29.53
CA THR A 834 16.53 18.12 -30.91
C THR A 834 16.96 19.57 -31.10
N LYS A 835 16.91 20.38 -30.04
CA LYS A 835 17.25 21.81 -30.08
C LYS A 835 17.66 22.30 -28.69
N ILE A 836 18.55 23.29 -28.67
CA ILE A 836 18.88 24.09 -27.48
C ILE A 836 18.81 25.56 -27.88
N SER A 837 18.12 26.39 -27.10
CA SER A 837 17.98 27.84 -27.34
C SER A 837 18.20 28.66 -26.09
#